data_AF-A0A395GXX0-F1
#
_entry.id   AF-A0A395GXX0-F1
#
_cell.length_a   1.000
_cell.length_b   1.000
_cell.length_c   1.000
_cell.angle_alpha   90.00
_cell.angle_beta   90.00
_cell.angle_gamma   90.00
#
_symmetry.space_group_name_H-M   'P 1'
#
loop_
_entity.id
_entity.type
_entity.pdbx_description
1 polymer ?
#
loop_
_entity_poly.entity_id
_entity_poly.type
_entity_poly.pdbx_seq_one_letter_code
_entity_poly.pdbx_strand_id
1 'polypeptide(L)'
;MSTIGQLYQLSKIEEDCLNLGPAYKDIGPLHQKVRKTPLANPLTQAILFLQQHLTQTHNPLKGRTLSTNGPIRAGELLMADLPYAVLPTVATGSVDDFLCSNLGCSRQVSRHAINSVTCKKNCSLDVWWCNESCKDEDQARHDLECAWLKAYSSILRQDVGDHDYYLLWIVVRLLATRHLEIQGTTPTNIHQHFTFQDRFTSGWQETNVFELCPGPTEILPDSTPAPHRGTQYGLAVFLRITLANHSCAPNVTHQADDRGRLMVTALRDIAPGEECCTSYFDLSEYVDLQARRNKTQELFTFTCQHPLFIPFQHVQQIRHYSPSHDHQITATRSTIAQLLNHIDSPHTATQYLTHFASTNHSQTHPFAVIKVGGAILTSHLQTLTSTLALFSRIGIYPVIVHGGGPQLNQILENAGVEPQFEDGIRVTDGRTLAIARQLFLEENLKLVQALERVGVAARPITAGVFRADYLDQKRYGFVGKVRGVEKNSILSAVRAKCLPVLTSMAETPSGQVLNVNADVAAVELARALKPKKVVYLAEKGGLTHGLTGRRIQRINLAEEFEELMGQSWVKFGTRLKIRAVEELLRELPGLESVAIVHPVDLQREIFVASGAGTRIERGTRILSTTSAEFRDEGRLVKGLREQGAGDDEVRFCVQEMRNNRPLKMYFQDPETMSPLAIVSFEYGGTPRLVTFPDRSVDDAVAGDLFTRITKDFPKLVWNLPENDGRLDWFSARATGRFHHGGWAMLWYGLSQHEARQLILGFQDNYQDDLQGTSSASAYGYTSRG
;
A
#
# COMPACT_ATOMS: atom_id res chain seq x y z
N MET A 1 24.50 -0.86 -24.18
CA MET A 1 24.47 0.63 -24.23
C MET A 1 23.57 1.08 -23.09
N SER A 2 24.04 1.12 -21.84
CA SER A 2 24.86 2.21 -21.26
C SER A 2 24.16 3.57 -21.52
N THR A 3 23.77 4.36 -20.53
CA THR A 3 24.48 4.64 -19.27
C THR A 3 23.53 5.43 -18.36
N ILE A 4 23.21 4.92 -17.16
CA ILE A 4 22.69 5.73 -16.05
C ILE A 4 23.47 5.29 -14.83
N GLY A 5 24.42 6.13 -14.39
CA GLY A 5 25.32 5.78 -13.30
C GLY A 5 26.22 6.95 -12.97
N GLN A 6 25.63 8.04 -12.45
CA GLN A 6 26.33 8.98 -11.58
C GLN A 6 25.34 9.82 -10.77
N LEU A 7 25.49 9.72 -9.44
CA LEU A 7 25.10 10.67 -8.39
C LEU A 7 23.80 10.42 -7.59
N TYR A 8 23.91 9.57 -6.56
CA TYR A 8 23.29 9.82 -5.26
C TYR A 8 24.33 9.64 -4.14
N GLN A 9 24.70 10.75 -3.51
CA GLN A 9 25.18 10.80 -2.12
C GLN A 9 24.35 11.88 -1.42
N LEU A 10 23.70 11.53 -0.30
CA LEU A 10 23.60 12.28 0.97
C LEU A 10 22.30 11.95 1.71
N SER A 11 22.39 11.01 2.65
CA SER A 11 21.58 11.00 3.88
C SER A 11 22.39 10.36 5.01
N LYS A 12 23.18 11.18 5.69
CA LYS A 12 23.75 10.90 7.00
C LYS A 12 23.75 12.24 7.72
N ILE A 13 22.74 12.48 8.58
CA ILE A 13 22.73 13.34 9.77
C ILE A 13 21.32 13.13 10.36
N GLU A 14 21.16 12.11 11.19
CA GLU A 14 20.00 12.03 12.10
C GLU A 14 20.28 11.22 13.38
N GLU A 15 21.56 11.02 13.76
CA GLU A 15 21.90 10.18 14.92
C GLU A 15 23.06 10.69 15.80
N ASP A 16 23.31 12.00 15.83
CA ASP A 16 24.25 12.62 16.79
C ASP A 16 23.58 13.59 17.78
N CYS A 17 22.25 13.50 17.99
CA CYS A 17 21.51 14.41 18.90
C CYS A 17 21.23 13.84 20.31
N LEU A 18 21.94 12.80 20.76
CA LEU A 18 21.83 12.27 22.13
C LEU A 18 23.19 12.25 22.82
N ASN A 19 23.78 13.42 23.04
CA ASN A 19 24.68 13.70 24.16
C ASN A 19 25.13 15.16 24.02
N LEU A 20 24.74 16.02 24.96
CA LEU A 20 25.56 17.07 25.58
C LEU A 20 24.66 17.96 26.45
N GLY A 21 24.87 17.87 27.77
CA GLY A 21 24.43 18.86 28.75
C GLY A 21 25.30 20.13 28.74
N PRO A 22 25.16 21.02 29.73
CA PRO A 22 24.80 22.42 29.52
C PRO A 22 25.99 23.36 29.36
N ALA A 23 25.97 24.20 28.34
CA ALA A 23 26.80 25.41 28.27
C ALA A 23 26.10 26.48 27.42
N TYR A 24 25.00 27.01 27.94
CA TYR A 24 24.49 28.33 27.55
C TYR A 24 25.22 29.37 28.41
N LYS A 25 26.22 30.03 27.83
CA LYS A 25 26.64 31.41 28.14
C LYS A 25 27.78 31.80 27.19
N ASP A 26 27.68 33.03 26.71
CA ASP A 26 28.62 33.76 25.86
C ASP A 26 28.62 33.40 24.37
N ILE A 27 27.92 34.21 23.58
CA ILE A 27 28.53 35.15 22.61
C ILE A 27 27.40 35.89 21.88
N GLY A 28 27.35 37.22 22.08
CA GLY A 28 26.55 38.17 21.31
C GLY A 28 27.14 38.47 19.92
N PRO A 29 26.60 39.46 19.20
CA PRO A 29 26.24 39.35 17.78
C PRO A 29 27.38 39.68 16.82
N LEU A 30 27.53 38.89 15.75
CA LEU A 30 28.40 39.21 14.62
C LEU A 30 27.65 39.06 13.29
N HIS A 31 27.28 40.21 12.74
CA HIS A 31 27.03 40.41 11.31
C HIS A 31 28.19 39.86 10.48
N GLN A 32 27.92 38.98 9.50
CA GLN A 32 28.79 38.87 8.31
C GLN A 32 28.05 38.35 7.07
N LYS A 33 27.83 39.30 6.14
CA LYS A 33 27.94 39.23 4.67
C LYS A 33 27.34 38.02 3.95
N VAL A 34 26.10 38.21 3.49
CA VAL A 34 25.51 37.50 2.35
C VAL A 34 26.42 37.68 1.12
N ARG A 35 27.06 36.61 0.66
CA ARG A 35 27.68 36.55 -0.67
C ARG A 35 26.57 36.50 -1.71
N LYS A 36 26.50 37.53 -2.56
CA LYS A 36 25.72 37.53 -3.81
C LYS A 36 26.35 36.52 -4.77
N THR A 37 25.68 35.40 -5.01
CA THR A 37 26.01 34.49 -6.12
C THR A 37 25.34 35.02 -7.40
N PRO A 38 25.99 35.00 -8.57
CA PRO A 38 25.44 35.61 -9.79
C PRO A 38 24.24 34.83 -10.32
N LEU A 39 23.29 35.56 -10.91
CA LEU A 39 22.06 35.06 -11.53
C LEU A 39 22.32 33.88 -12.47
N ALA A 40 21.68 32.75 -12.18
CA ALA A 40 21.49 31.67 -13.13
C ALA A 40 20.34 32.03 -14.10
N ASN A 41 20.65 31.94 -15.40
CA ASN A 41 19.80 31.90 -16.61
C ASN A 41 18.34 32.43 -16.53
N PRO A 42 17.97 33.50 -17.27
CA PRO A 42 16.63 34.11 -17.21
C PRO A 42 15.47 33.26 -17.77
N LEU A 43 15.73 32.11 -18.40
CA LEU A 43 14.67 31.21 -18.90
C LEU A 43 14.10 30.26 -17.83
N THR A 44 14.86 29.91 -16.80
CA THR A 44 14.40 29.00 -15.73
C THR A 44 13.52 29.71 -14.69
N GLN A 45 13.70 31.03 -14.51
CA GLN A 45 12.77 31.86 -13.72
C GLN A 45 11.40 32.06 -14.39
N ALA A 46 11.24 31.69 -15.67
CA ALA A 46 10.00 31.89 -16.40
C ALA A 46 8.96 30.76 -16.24
N ILE A 47 9.31 29.64 -15.59
CA ILE A 47 8.48 28.41 -15.58
C ILE A 47 7.65 28.28 -14.29
N LEU A 48 8.19 28.66 -13.12
CA LEU A 48 7.53 28.60 -11.81
C LEU A 48 7.56 29.98 -11.14
N PHE A 49 6.44 30.43 -10.60
CA PHE A 49 6.34 31.70 -9.85
C PHE A 49 5.81 31.43 -8.45
N LEU A 50 6.44 32.04 -7.44
CA LEU A 50 5.97 32.08 -6.06
C LEU A 50 6.17 33.50 -5.53
N GLN A 51 5.12 34.06 -4.94
CA GLN A 51 5.16 35.39 -4.35
C GLN A 51 5.96 35.36 -3.03
N GLN A 52 6.85 36.34 -2.84
CA GLN A 52 7.85 36.39 -1.77
C GLN A 52 7.28 36.48 -0.33
N HIS A 53 6.04 36.93 -0.20
CA HIS A 53 5.31 37.04 1.06
C HIS A 53 4.52 35.79 1.41
N LEU A 54 4.50 34.75 0.58
CA LEU A 54 3.86 33.49 0.96
C LEU A 54 4.69 32.74 2.00
N THR A 55 4.02 32.21 3.02
CA THR A 55 4.64 31.42 4.09
C THR A 55 3.68 30.32 4.52
N GLN A 56 4.21 29.11 4.64
CA GLN A 56 3.46 27.96 5.16
C GLN A 56 3.44 28.02 6.69
N THR A 57 2.26 27.91 7.26
CA THR A 57 2.00 27.88 8.70
C THR A 57 1.17 26.63 9.05
N HIS A 58 0.94 26.39 10.34
CA HIS A 58 0.21 25.20 10.81
C HIS A 58 -0.82 25.59 11.88
N ASN A 59 -2.07 25.19 11.65
CA ASN A 59 -3.19 25.33 12.55
C ASN A 59 -3.55 23.96 13.18
N PRO A 60 -3.68 23.84 14.52
CA PRO A 60 -3.97 22.57 15.19
C PRO A 60 -5.28 21.87 14.79
N LEU A 61 -6.27 22.63 14.27
CA LEU A 61 -7.58 22.11 13.89
C LEU A 61 -7.71 21.91 12.37
N LYS A 62 -7.13 22.81 11.58
CA LYS A 62 -7.21 22.77 10.10
C LYS A 62 -6.03 22.06 9.44
N GLY A 63 -4.95 21.78 10.19
CA GLY A 63 -3.69 21.32 9.62
C GLY A 63 -2.87 22.48 9.05
N ARG A 64 -2.08 22.22 8.01
CA ARG A 64 -1.24 23.26 7.38
C ARG A 64 -2.09 24.34 6.70
N THR A 65 -1.57 25.57 6.71
CA THR A 65 -2.22 26.77 6.19
C THR A 65 -1.23 27.55 5.34
N LEU A 66 -1.58 27.93 4.13
CA LEU A 66 -0.82 28.93 3.38
C LEU A 66 -1.23 30.32 3.86
N SER A 67 -0.27 31.14 4.29
CA SER A 67 -0.53 32.50 4.80
C SER A 67 0.45 33.49 4.21
N THR A 68 0.15 34.78 4.36
CA THR A 68 1.07 35.85 3.92
C THR A 68 1.89 36.36 5.10
N ASN A 69 3.15 36.75 4.90
CA ASN A 69 3.99 37.42 5.89
C ASN A 69 4.08 38.94 5.65
N GLY A 70 3.44 39.42 4.58
CA GLY A 70 3.38 40.80 4.13
C GLY A 70 2.07 41.05 3.35
N PRO A 71 1.69 42.31 3.10
CA PRO A 71 0.45 42.61 2.41
C PRO A 71 0.52 42.21 0.92
N ILE A 72 -0.57 41.64 0.40
CA ILE A 72 -0.74 41.32 -1.03
C ILE A 72 -1.94 42.10 -1.55
N ARG A 73 -1.80 42.78 -2.69
CA ARG A 73 -2.89 43.57 -3.28
C ARG A 73 -3.81 42.70 -4.14
N ALA A 74 -5.07 43.11 -4.23
CA ALA A 74 -6.03 42.53 -5.17
C ALA A 74 -5.44 42.46 -6.59
N GLY A 75 -5.59 41.31 -7.26
CA GLY A 75 -5.10 41.04 -8.60
C GLY A 75 -3.62 40.65 -8.69
N GLU A 76 -2.84 40.70 -7.61
CA GLU A 76 -1.46 40.20 -7.63
C GLU A 76 -1.41 38.68 -7.83
N LEU A 77 -0.41 38.22 -8.59
CA LEU A 77 -0.12 36.80 -8.76
C LEU A 77 0.57 36.28 -7.50
N LEU A 78 0.06 35.16 -6.96
CA LEU A 78 0.59 34.49 -5.78
C LEU A 78 1.47 33.30 -6.17
N MET A 79 1.01 32.49 -7.12
CA MET A 79 1.78 31.36 -7.60
C MET A 79 1.40 30.97 -9.04
N ALA A 80 2.35 30.37 -9.75
CA ALA A 80 2.12 29.64 -10.98
C ALA A 80 2.53 28.18 -10.75
N ASP A 81 1.55 27.28 -10.72
CA ASP A 81 1.75 25.85 -10.45
C ASP A 81 1.71 25.03 -11.74
N LEU A 82 2.52 23.97 -11.78
CA LEU A 82 2.63 23.08 -12.93
C LEU A 82 1.85 21.78 -12.65
N PRO A 83 1.19 21.20 -13.67
CA PRO A 83 0.45 19.98 -13.47
C PRO A 83 1.42 18.82 -13.20
N TYR A 84 1.23 18.16 -12.07
CA TYR A 84 1.96 16.93 -11.72
C TYR A 84 1.48 15.73 -12.56
N ALA A 85 0.21 15.73 -12.95
CA ALA A 85 -0.32 14.89 -14.00
C ALA A 85 -1.39 15.66 -14.77
N VAL A 86 -1.48 15.46 -16.08
CA VAL A 86 -2.56 15.99 -16.93
C VAL A 86 -2.95 14.96 -17.99
N LEU A 87 -4.24 14.88 -18.29
CA LEU A 87 -4.77 14.09 -19.38
C LEU A 87 -4.81 14.87 -20.69
N PRO A 88 -4.59 14.20 -21.82
CA PRO A 88 -4.46 14.84 -23.13
C PRO A 88 -5.79 15.34 -23.73
N THR A 89 -6.87 15.41 -22.97
CA THR A 89 -8.21 15.79 -23.47
C THR A 89 -8.55 17.24 -23.15
N VAL A 90 -9.16 17.97 -24.10
CA VAL A 90 -9.55 19.38 -23.93
C VAL A 90 -11.07 19.48 -23.83
N ALA A 91 -11.59 20.20 -22.84
CA ALA A 91 -13.02 20.22 -22.52
C ALA A 91 -13.89 21.13 -23.42
N THR A 92 -13.31 21.94 -24.33
CA THR A 92 -14.07 22.94 -25.10
C THR A 92 -14.23 22.57 -26.58
N GLY A 93 -15.44 22.16 -26.97
CA GLY A 93 -16.09 22.44 -28.27
C GLY A 93 -15.44 21.96 -29.58
N SER A 94 -14.18 21.55 -29.57
CA SER A 94 -13.41 21.02 -30.69
C SER A 94 -13.20 19.54 -30.45
N VAL A 95 -13.81 18.69 -31.28
CA VAL A 95 -13.69 17.23 -31.20
C VAL A 95 -12.29 16.76 -31.62
N ASP A 96 -11.48 17.67 -32.17
CA ASP A 96 -10.23 17.34 -32.85
C ASP A 96 -8.97 17.89 -32.18
N ASP A 97 -9.09 18.61 -31.05
CA ASP A 97 -7.93 19.19 -30.34
C ASP A 97 -7.63 18.48 -29.00
N PHE A 98 -6.41 17.97 -28.90
CA PHE A 98 -5.86 17.29 -27.72
C PHE A 98 -4.68 18.07 -27.13
N LEU A 99 -4.26 17.74 -25.91
CA LEU A 99 -2.96 18.16 -25.39
C LEU A 99 -1.91 17.08 -25.66
N CYS A 100 -0.67 17.50 -25.88
CA CYS A 100 0.47 16.59 -25.93
C CYS A 100 0.53 15.78 -24.62
N SER A 101 0.64 14.46 -24.73
CA SER A 101 0.70 13.53 -23.59
C SER A 101 1.99 13.68 -22.77
N ASN A 102 3.04 14.27 -23.36
CA ASN A 102 4.23 14.66 -22.63
C ASN A 102 3.91 15.85 -21.72
N LEU A 103 4.01 15.61 -20.41
CA LEU A 103 3.71 16.59 -19.35
C LEU A 103 4.55 17.87 -19.46
N GLY A 104 5.72 17.83 -20.11
CA GLY A 104 6.58 18.99 -20.32
C GLY A 104 6.32 19.83 -21.56
N CYS A 105 5.39 19.40 -22.41
CA CYS A 105 5.14 20.07 -23.67
C CYS A 105 3.97 21.06 -23.61
N SER A 106 2.85 20.68 -22.97
CA SER A 106 1.58 21.44 -22.88
C SER A 106 1.00 21.97 -24.20
N ARG A 107 1.57 21.62 -25.36
CA ARG A 107 1.08 22.07 -26.68
C ARG A 107 -0.21 21.36 -27.03
N GLN A 108 -1.14 22.13 -27.61
CA GLN A 108 -2.31 21.56 -28.28
C GLN A 108 -1.89 20.84 -29.56
N VAL A 109 -2.53 19.71 -29.83
CA VAL A 109 -2.30 18.79 -30.95
C VAL A 109 -3.64 18.53 -31.60
N SER A 110 -3.80 18.96 -32.85
CA SER A 110 -4.97 18.61 -33.64
C SER A 110 -4.82 17.20 -34.23
N ARG A 111 -5.92 16.45 -34.35
CA ARG A 111 -5.98 15.11 -35.00
C ARG A 111 -5.44 15.08 -36.42
N HIS A 112 -5.42 16.23 -37.10
CA HIS A 112 -4.96 16.37 -38.48
C HIS A 112 -3.54 16.97 -38.59
N ALA A 113 -2.83 17.15 -37.48
CA ALA A 113 -1.49 17.72 -37.51
C ALA A 113 -0.47 16.74 -38.12
N ILE A 114 0.23 17.18 -39.17
CA ILE A 114 1.18 16.38 -39.99
C ILE A 114 2.28 15.70 -39.15
N ASN A 115 2.71 16.35 -38.05
CA ASN A 115 3.79 15.86 -37.20
C ASN A 115 3.30 15.18 -35.91
N SER A 116 1.99 15.01 -35.73
CA SER A 116 1.45 14.37 -34.53
C SER A 116 1.72 12.85 -34.54
N VAL A 117 1.92 12.29 -33.35
CA VAL A 117 2.25 10.87 -33.18
C VAL A 117 1.29 10.24 -32.17
N THR A 118 0.81 9.04 -32.48
CA THR A 118 -0.04 8.24 -31.60
C THR A 118 0.69 6.99 -31.10
N CYS A 119 0.10 6.29 -30.13
CA CYS A 119 0.67 5.07 -29.60
C CYS A 119 0.64 3.93 -30.63
N LYS A 120 1.81 3.34 -30.92
CA LYS A 120 1.94 2.18 -31.84
C LYS A 120 1.11 0.96 -31.42
N LYS A 121 0.84 0.81 -30.12
CA LYS A 121 0.04 -0.30 -29.55
C LYS A 121 -1.48 -0.03 -29.60
N ASN A 122 -1.89 1.16 -30.08
CA ASN A 122 -3.26 1.66 -30.15
C ASN A 122 -4.03 1.49 -28.82
N CYS A 123 -3.43 1.96 -27.72
CA CYS A 123 -3.95 1.73 -26.37
C CYS A 123 -5.16 2.59 -26.01
N SER A 124 -5.27 3.81 -26.54
CA SER A 124 -6.40 4.71 -26.33
C SER A 124 -6.41 5.75 -27.45
N LEU A 125 -7.61 6.19 -27.84
CA LEU A 125 -7.81 7.21 -28.88
C LEU A 125 -7.37 8.62 -28.45
N ASP A 126 -7.14 8.81 -27.15
CA ASP A 126 -6.81 10.11 -26.58
C ASP A 126 -5.31 10.31 -26.38
N VAL A 127 -4.47 9.30 -26.63
CA VAL A 127 -3.01 9.43 -26.44
C VAL A 127 -2.34 9.98 -27.69
N TRP A 128 -1.92 11.25 -27.60
CA TRP A 128 -1.24 11.97 -28.68
C TRP A 128 0.03 12.67 -28.20
N TRP A 129 1.05 12.75 -29.06
CA TRP A 129 2.23 13.59 -28.89
C TRP A 129 2.36 14.56 -30.08
N CYS A 130 2.90 15.75 -29.84
CA CYS A 130 3.01 16.77 -30.89
C CYS A 130 4.12 16.46 -31.92
N ASN A 131 5.07 15.57 -31.60
CA ASN A 131 6.15 15.06 -32.44
C ASN A 131 6.81 13.82 -31.81
N GLU A 132 7.73 13.17 -32.54
CA GLU A 132 8.43 11.96 -32.08
C GLU A 132 9.32 12.24 -30.85
N SER A 133 9.95 13.42 -30.76
CA SER A 133 10.77 13.80 -29.59
C SER A 133 9.95 13.81 -28.31
N CYS A 134 8.75 14.40 -28.34
CA CYS A 134 7.85 14.41 -27.19
C CYS A 134 7.39 13.00 -26.80
N LYS A 135 7.25 12.09 -27.77
CA LYS A 135 6.90 10.70 -27.50
C LYS A 135 8.07 9.95 -26.88
N ASP A 136 9.28 10.10 -27.40
CA ASP A 136 10.48 9.44 -26.89
C ASP A 136 10.77 9.85 -25.44
N GLU A 137 10.62 11.15 -25.12
CA GLU A 137 10.75 11.67 -23.76
C GLU A 137 9.70 11.11 -22.78
N ASP A 138 8.50 10.78 -23.28
CA ASP A 138 7.37 10.32 -22.48
C ASP A 138 7.21 8.78 -22.47
N GLN A 139 8.02 8.08 -23.27
CA GLN A 139 7.85 6.66 -23.58
C GLN A 139 7.88 5.78 -22.33
N ALA A 140 8.80 6.04 -21.40
CA ALA A 140 8.91 5.28 -20.16
C ALA A 140 7.66 5.40 -19.27
N ARG A 141 7.02 6.58 -19.26
CA ARG A 141 5.77 6.81 -18.50
C ARG A 141 4.63 6.12 -19.21
N HIS A 142 4.59 6.30 -20.53
CA HIS A 142 3.52 5.76 -21.35
C HIS A 142 3.51 4.22 -21.33
N ASP A 143 4.66 3.54 -21.37
CA ASP A 143 4.71 2.08 -21.35
C ASP A 143 4.04 1.46 -20.11
N LEU A 144 4.10 2.13 -18.96
CA LEU A 144 3.43 1.72 -17.73
C LEU A 144 1.91 1.85 -17.82
N GLU A 145 1.40 2.94 -18.40
CA GLU A 145 -0.05 3.15 -18.56
C GLU A 145 -0.63 2.44 -19.80
N CYS A 146 0.19 2.11 -20.80
CA CYS A 146 -0.23 1.64 -22.11
C CYS A 146 -1.02 0.33 -22.04
N ALA A 147 -0.54 -0.61 -21.22
CA ALA A 147 -1.20 -1.90 -21.04
C ALA A 147 -2.59 -1.75 -20.40
N TRP A 148 -2.70 -0.86 -19.39
CA TRP A 148 -3.96 -0.57 -18.73
C TRP A 148 -4.95 0.11 -19.68
N LEU A 149 -4.50 1.15 -20.39
CA LEU A 149 -5.34 1.86 -21.36
C LEU A 149 -5.89 0.93 -22.43
N LYS A 150 -5.04 0.05 -22.98
CA LYS A 150 -5.45 -0.91 -24.01
C LYS A 150 -6.51 -1.89 -23.52
N ALA A 151 -6.41 -2.32 -22.27
CA ALA A 151 -7.30 -3.32 -21.69
C ALA A 151 -8.65 -2.72 -21.23
N TYR A 152 -8.65 -1.48 -20.73
CA TYR A 152 -9.79 -0.95 -19.96
C TYR A 152 -10.44 0.30 -20.53
N SER A 153 -9.82 1.00 -21.49
CA SER A 153 -10.35 2.28 -21.98
C SER A 153 -11.74 2.18 -22.59
N SER A 154 -12.00 1.15 -23.40
CA SER A 154 -13.32 0.93 -24.01
C SER A 154 -14.38 0.48 -23.00
N ILE A 155 -14.00 -0.45 -22.12
CA ILE A 155 -14.90 -1.06 -21.13
C ILE A 155 -15.37 -0.01 -20.12
N LEU A 156 -14.44 0.75 -19.53
CA LEU A 156 -14.78 1.73 -18.49
C LEU A 156 -15.65 2.86 -19.03
N ARG A 157 -15.39 3.33 -20.25
CA ARG A 157 -16.24 4.35 -20.88
C ARG A 157 -17.67 3.86 -21.08
N GLN A 158 -17.85 2.58 -21.42
CA GLN A 158 -19.17 1.99 -21.61
C GLN A 158 -19.91 1.76 -20.27
N ASP A 159 -19.21 1.29 -19.25
CA ASP A 159 -19.81 0.84 -17.99
C ASP A 159 -20.02 1.96 -16.96
N VAL A 160 -19.07 2.89 -16.84
CA VAL A 160 -19.08 3.96 -15.81
C VAL A 160 -19.06 5.38 -16.40
N GLY A 161 -18.88 5.52 -17.71
CA GLY A 161 -18.91 6.81 -18.41
C GLY A 161 -17.53 7.49 -18.53
N ASP A 162 -17.45 8.48 -19.41
CA ASP A 162 -16.19 9.15 -19.76
C ASP A 162 -15.54 9.87 -18.56
N HIS A 163 -16.33 10.50 -17.69
CA HIS A 163 -15.82 11.23 -16.53
C HIS A 163 -15.02 10.33 -15.56
N ASP A 164 -15.61 9.20 -15.18
CA ASP A 164 -14.98 8.24 -14.26
C ASP A 164 -13.80 7.52 -14.91
N TYR A 165 -13.89 7.23 -16.22
CA TYR A 165 -12.75 6.74 -16.99
C TYR A 165 -11.56 7.71 -16.93
N TYR A 166 -11.79 9.01 -17.17
CA TYR A 166 -10.74 10.02 -17.09
C TYR A 166 -10.18 10.13 -15.67
N LEU A 167 -11.03 10.06 -14.63
CA LEU A 167 -10.56 10.04 -13.25
C LEU A 167 -9.66 8.82 -12.93
N LEU A 168 -9.99 7.64 -13.45
CA LEU A 168 -9.16 6.45 -13.28
C LEU A 168 -7.85 6.56 -14.07
N TRP A 169 -7.89 7.16 -15.27
CA TRP A 169 -6.70 7.33 -16.07
C TRP A 169 -5.72 8.33 -15.44
N ILE A 170 -6.19 9.48 -14.92
CA ILE A 170 -5.29 10.43 -14.25
C ILE A 170 -4.55 9.76 -13.07
N VAL A 171 -5.19 8.80 -12.41
CA VAL A 171 -4.60 8.02 -11.32
C VAL A 171 -3.53 7.06 -11.79
N VAL A 172 -3.79 6.31 -12.87
CA VAL A 172 -2.77 5.44 -13.48
C VAL A 172 -1.59 6.28 -13.96
N ARG A 173 -1.85 7.47 -14.50
CA ARG A 173 -0.81 8.41 -14.93
C ARG A 173 -0.01 8.96 -13.75
N LEU A 174 -0.65 9.33 -12.63
CA LEU A 174 0.02 9.70 -11.38
C LEU A 174 0.96 8.59 -10.90
N LEU A 175 0.48 7.34 -10.90
CA LEU A 175 1.28 6.16 -10.53
C LEU A 175 2.49 5.97 -11.45
N ALA A 176 2.30 6.11 -12.76
CA ALA A 176 3.37 5.99 -13.75
C ALA A 176 4.41 7.11 -13.58
N THR A 177 3.98 8.36 -13.42
CA THR A 177 4.87 9.50 -13.15
C THR A 177 5.68 9.26 -11.88
N ARG A 178 5.03 8.81 -10.81
CA ARG A 178 5.67 8.51 -9.53
C ARG A 178 6.72 7.40 -9.63
N HIS A 179 6.40 6.34 -10.37
CA HIS A 179 7.31 5.22 -10.58
C HIS A 179 8.65 5.68 -11.18
N LEU A 180 8.59 6.56 -12.19
CA LEU A 180 9.79 7.10 -12.83
C LEU A 180 10.58 8.05 -11.93
N GLU A 181 9.91 8.86 -11.11
CA GLU A 181 10.59 9.72 -10.14
C GLU A 181 11.42 8.92 -9.13
N ILE A 182 10.88 7.80 -8.64
CA ILE A 182 11.59 6.91 -7.70
C ILE A 182 12.83 6.30 -8.35
N GLN A 183 12.78 6.05 -9.66
CA GLN A 183 13.89 5.50 -10.44
C GLN A 183 14.89 6.56 -10.92
N GLY A 184 14.64 7.86 -10.65
CA GLY A 184 15.49 8.95 -11.11
C GLY A 184 15.41 9.22 -12.63
N THR A 185 14.38 8.72 -13.30
CA THR A 185 14.20 8.76 -14.76
C THR A 185 13.26 9.88 -15.25
N THR A 186 12.88 10.82 -14.36
CA THR A 186 11.97 11.93 -14.69
C THR A 186 12.51 12.80 -15.85
N PRO A 187 11.65 13.24 -16.79
CA PRO A 187 12.03 14.17 -17.85
C PRO A 187 12.69 15.43 -17.29
N THR A 188 13.78 15.83 -17.93
CA THR A 188 14.85 16.69 -17.41
C THR A 188 14.48 18.15 -17.12
N ASN A 189 13.23 18.60 -17.32
CA ASN A 189 12.98 20.03 -17.57
C ASN A 189 12.06 20.79 -16.61
N ILE A 190 11.47 20.21 -15.55
CA ILE A 190 10.38 20.92 -14.84
C ILE A 190 10.47 20.92 -13.31
N HIS A 191 10.96 19.84 -12.68
CA HIS A 191 10.78 19.66 -11.22
C HIS A 191 12.07 19.58 -10.40
N GLN A 192 13.23 19.90 -10.99
CA GLN A 192 14.56 19.68 -10.38
C GLN A 192 14.89 20.52 -9.12
N HIS A 193 14.07 21.51 -8.75
CA HIS A 193 14.40 22.45 -7.67
C HIS A 193 13.91 22.09 -6.26
N PHE A 194 13.22 20.95 -6.07
CA PHE A 194 12.71 20.53 -4.75
C PHE A 194 13.03 19.06 -4.46
N THR A 195 13.31 18.73 -3.19
CA THR A 195 13.61 17.36 -2.78
C THR A 195 12.36 16.47 -2.80
N PHE A 196 12.54 15.15 -2.89
CA PHE A 196 11.47 14.14 -2.82
C PHE A 196 10.50 14.37 -1.66
N GLN A 197 11.02 14.71 -0.48
CA GLN A 197 10.26 14.89 0.76
C GLN A 197 9.39 16.16 0.69
N ASP A 198 9.91 17.22 0.05
CA ASP A 198 9.24 18.52 -0.10
C ASP A 198 8.18 18.55 -1.21
N ARG A 199 8.15 17.53 -2.10
CA ARG A 199 7.16 17.41 -3.18
C ARG A 199 6.03 16.44 -2.83
N PHE A 200 6.37 15.29 -2.28
CA PHE A 200 5.43 14.17 -2.12
C PHE A 200 4.83 14.10 -0.72
N THR A 201 5.65 14.23 0.33
CA THR A 201 5.16 14.15 1.72
C THR A 201 4.34 15.38 2.09
N SER A 202 4.70 16.55 1.58
CA SER A 202 3.96 17.81 1.76
C SER A 202 2.71 17.92 0.88
N GLY A 203 2.77 17.51 -0.39
CA GLY A 203 1.63 17.60 -1.31
C GLY A 203 0.59 16.50 -1.11
N TRP A 204 1.02 15.26 -0.78
CA TRP A 204 0.16 14.06 -0.85
C TRP A 204 -0.26 13.49 0.52
N GLN A 205 0.42 13.82 1.64
CA GLN A 205 -0.18 13.63 2.97
C GLN A 205 -1.33 14.62 3.24
N GLU A 206 -1.49 15.62 2.37
CA GLU A 206 -2.38 16.78 2.54
C GLU A 206 -3.49 16.85 1.48
N THR A 207 -3.50 15.93 0.51
CA THR A 207 -4.58 15.79 -0.46
C THR A 207 -5.77 15.08 0.14
N ASN A 208 -6.64 15.88 0.76
CA ASN A 208 -8.06 15.55 0.87
C ASN A 208 -8.83 15.83 -0.43
N VAL A 209 -8.15 16.25 -1.52
CA VAL A 209 -8.82 16.72 -2.72
C VAL A 209 -8.09 16.28 -3.99
N PHE A 210 -8.77 15.44 -4.77
CA PHE A 210 -8.58 15.44 -6.22
C PHE A 210 -9.30 16.68 -6.76
N GLU A 211 -8.65 17.50 -7.57
CA GLU A 211 -9.35 18.50 -8.36
C GLU A 211 -9.50 17.98 -9.79
N LEU A 212 -10.74 17.94 -10.27
CA LEU A 212 -11.01 18.21 -11.67
C LEU A 212 -11.19 19.72 -11.68
N CYS A 213 -10.45 20.48 -12.50
CA CYS A 213 -10.78 21.89 -12.71
C CYS A 213 -11.60 22.04 -14.01
N PRO A 214 -12.91 21.71 -14.06
CA PRO A 214 -13.75 22.18 -15.13
C PRO A 214 -14.16 23.62 -14.78
N GLY A 215 -13.29 24.58 -15.12
CA GLY A 215 -13.67 25.98 -15.11
C GLY A 215 -13.38 26.76 -13.81
N PRO A 216 -13.96 27.96 -13.68
CA PRO A 216 -13.54 29.07 -12.82
C PRO A 216 -13.97 28.96 -11.35
N THR A 217 -13.36 29.79 -10.52
CA THR A 217 -14.05 30.44 -9.39
C THR A 217 -14.12 31.95 -9.67
N GLU A 218 -15.29 32.45 -10.11
CA GLU A 218 -15.47 33.88 -10.40
C GLU A 218 -15.38 34.76 -9.14
N ILE A 219 -14.99 36.01 -9.32
CA ILE A 219 -14.91 37.00 -8.23
C ILE A 219 -16.31 37.26 -7.66
N LEU A 220 -16.37 37.70 -6.40
CA LEU A 220 -17.59 38.24 -5.79
C LEU A 220 -18.31 39.21 -6.76
N PRO A 221 -19.66 39.20 -6.84
CA PRO A 221 -20.44 39.92 -7.87
C PRO A 221 -20.20 41.44 -7.99
N ASP A 222 -19.50 42.06 -7.04
CA ASP A 222 -19.41 43.51 -6.91
C ASP A 222 -18.20 44.15 -7.63
N SER A 223 -17.34 43.39 -8.32
CA SER A 223 -16.17 43.95 -9.05
C SER A 223 -16.24 43.72 -10.56
N THR A 224 -16.63 44.74 -11.31
CA THR A 224 -16.56 44.80 -12.78
C THR A 224 -15.41 45.71 -13.26
N PRO A 225 -14.73 45.40 -14.40
CA PRO A 225 -15.02 44.31 -15.34
C PRO A 225 -14.26 43.01 -15.02
N ALA A 226 -14.92 41.87 -15.24
CA ALA A 226 -14.34 40.54 -15.08
C ALA A 226 -13.28 40.28 -16.16
N PRO A 227 -12.07 39.80 -15.82
CA PRO A 227 -11.06 39.46 -16.80
C PRO A 227 -11.52 38.30 -17.72
N HIS A 228 -11.22 38.41 -19.01
CA HIS A 228 -11.47 37.37 -20.01
C HIS A 228 -10.67 36.10 -19.71
N ARG A 229 -11.35 34.95 -19.70
CA ARG A 229 -10.73 33.65 -19.43
C ARG A 229 -10.14 33.03 -20.69
N GLY A 230 -8.86 32.68 -20.60
CA GLY A 230 -8.18 31.83 -21.58
C GLY A 230 -8.82 30.44 -21.69
N THR A 231 -8.28 29.64 -22.62
CA THR A 231 -8.77 28.32 -23.04
C THR A 231 -8.73 27.28 -21.90
N GLN A 232 -9.76 26.42 -21.79
CA GLN A 232 -9.81 25.36 -20.78
C GLN A 232 -8.73 24.29 -21.04
N TYR A 233 -8.12 23.78 -19.96
CA TYR A 233 -7.20 22.64 -19.97
C TYR A 233 -7.89 21.39 -19.44
N GLY A 234 -7.41 20.21 -19.85
CA GLY A 234 -7.95 18.91 -19.46
C GLY A 234 -7.91 18.60 -17.96
N LEU A 235 -8.25 17.34 -17.62
CA LEU A 235 -8.15 16.85 -16.24
C LEU A 235 -6.68 16.84 -15.78
N ALA A 236 -6.36 17.63 -14.75
CA ALA A 236 -5.00 17.79 -14.24
C ALA A 236 -4.95 17.83 -12.71
N VAL A 237 -3.79 17.48 -12.13
CA VAL A 237 -3.51 17.51 -10.69
C VAL A 237 -2.37 18.48 -10.42
N PHE A 238 -2.62 19.44 -9.54
CA PHE A 238 -1.68 20.50 -9.13
C PHE A 238 -1.38 20.35 -7.63
N LEU A 239 -0.10 20.25 -7.26
CA LEU A 239 0.30 19.89 -5.89
C LEU A 239 0.53 21.08 -4.96
N ARG A 240 0.65 22.32 -5.45
CA ARG A 240 0.92 23.49 -4.60
C ARG A 240 -0.34 24.22 -4.19
N ILE A 241 -1.34 24.27 -5.06
CA ILE A 241 -2.64 24.89 -4.73
C ILE A 241 -3.34 24.15 -3.59
N THR A 242 -3.05 22.86 -3.40
CA THR A 242 -3.57 22.05 -2.27
C THR A 242 -3.10 22.56 -0.90
N LEU A 243 -2.09 23.44 -0.85
CA LEU A 243 -1.65 24.10 0.39
C LEU A 243 -2.59 25.23 0.83
N ALA A 244 -3.46 25.73 -0.06
CA ALA A 244 -4.50 26.70 0.28
C ALA A 244 -5.73 25.96 0.83
N ASN A 245 -6.25 26.42 1.96
CA ASN A 245 -7.45 25.81 2.56
C ASN A 245 -8.74 26.31 1.90
N HIS A 246 -9.86 25.72 2.29
CA HIS A 246 -11.17 26.01 1.72
C HIS A 246 -11.99 26.93 2.60
N SER A 247 -12.66 27.89 1.98
CA SER A 247 -13.49 28.87 2.68
C SER A 247 -14.76 29.19 1.90
N CYS A 248 -15.85 29.44 2.63
CA CYS A 248 -17.06 30.05 2.07
C CYS A 248 -16.85 31.51 1.61
N ALA A 249 -15.72 32.12 1.98
CA ALA A 249 -15.28 33.45 1.60
C ALA A 249 -13.79 33.40 1.20
N PRO A 250 -13.47 32.90 -0.01
CA PRO A 250 -12.09 32.80 -0.46
C PRO A 250 -11.48 34.18 -0.71
N ASN A 251 -10.17 34.29 -0.55
CA ASN A 251 -9.38 35.50 -0.84
C ASN A 251 -8.37 35.27 -1.97
N VAL A 252 -8.25 34.04 -2.47
CA VAL A 252 -7.49 33.69 -3.66
C VAL A 252 -8.38 32.95 -4.66
N THR A 253 -8.08 33.11 -5.95
CA THR A 253 -8.70 32.36 -7.06
C THR A 253 -7.61 31.79 -7.95
N HIS A 254 -7.96 30.84 -8.81
CA HIS A 254 -7.04 30.19 -9.72
C HIS A 254 -7.59 30.12 -11.15
N GLN A 255 -6.69 30.16 -12.14
CA GLN A 255 -7.02 30.06 -13.55
C GLN A 255 -5.87 29.42 -14.33
N ALA A 256 -6.16 28.58 -15.33
CA ALA A 256 -5.13 28.06 -16.23
C ALA A 256 -4.63 29.14 -17.22
N ASP A 257 -3.32 29.17 -17.50
CA ASP A 257 -2.73 29.96 -18.59
C ASP A 257 -2.64 29.17 -19.91
N ASP A 258 -2.23 29.82 -21.00
CA ASP A 258 -2.03 29.26 -22.35
C ASP A 258 -0.86 28.24 -22.45
N ARG A 259 -0.23 27.91 -21.31
CA ARG A 259 0.83 26.91 -21.19
C ARG A 259 0.43 25.77 -20.24
N GLY A 260 -0.83 25.74 -19.79
CA GLY A 260 -1.38 24.69 -18.92
C GLY A 260 -0.92 24.80 -17.47
N ARG A 261 -0.45 25.97 -17.03
CA ARG A 261 -0.10 26.24 -15.63
C ARG A 261 -1.30 26.80 -14.89
N LEU A 262 -1.44 26.45 -13.62
CA LEU A 262 -2.45 27.02 -12.74
C LEU A 262 -1.92 28.31 -12.10
N MET A 263 -2.48 29.45 -12.51
CA MET A 263 -2.16 30.78 -12.03
C MET A 263 -3.08 31.14 -10.88
N VAL A 264 -2.53 31.41 -9.70
CA VAL A 264 -3.29 31.74 -8.49
C VAL A 264 -3.13 33.23 -8.19
N THR A 265 -4.23 33.95 -8.06
CA THR A 265 -4.25 35.41 -7.89
C THR A 265 -5.09 35.83 -6.67
N ALA A 266 -4.78 36.99 -6.09
CA ALA A 266 -5.54 37.56 -4.99
C ALA A 266 -6.89 38.11 -5.49
N LEU A 267 -7.99 37.70 -4.87
CA LEU A 267 -9.33 38.24 -5.15
C LEU A 267 -9.56 39.61 -4.52
N ARG A 268 -8.87 39.88 -3.41
CA ARG A 268 -8.91 41.13 -2.65
C ARG A 268 -7.57 41.35 -1.96
N ASP A 269 -7.39 42.50 -1.34
CA ASP A 269 -6.24 42.73 -0.49
C ASP A 269 -6.19 41.69 0.65
N ILE A 270 -5.01 41.10 0.84
CA ILE A 270 -4.72 40.07 1.85
C ILE A 270 -3.75 40.67 2.88
N ALA A 271 -4.17 40.73 4.14
CA ALA A 271 -3.37 41.31 5.21
C ALA A 271 -2.23 40.37 5.63
N PRO A 272 -1.10 40.89 6.17
CA PRO A 272 -0.07 40.05 6.77
C PRO A 272 -0.66 39.12 7.86
N GLY A 273 -0.31 37.84 7.80
CA GLY A 273 -0.77 36.79 8.70
C GLY A 273 -2.11 36.16 8.29
N GLU A 274 -2.75 36.66 7.24
CA GLU A 274 -4.02 36.11 6.75
C GLU A 274 -3.80 34.82 5.95
N GLU A 275 -4.71 33.85 6.15
CA GLU A 275 -4.72 32.56 5.47
C GLU A 275 -5.24 32.71 4.03
N CYS A 276 -4.50 32.20 3.05
CA CYS A 276 -4.91 32.08 1.66
C CYS A 276 -5.91 30.93 1.52
N CYS A 277 -7.15 31.26 1.16
CA CYS A 277 -8.23 30.29 0.99
C CYS A 277 -8.85 30.35 -0.41
N THR A 278 -9.11 29.19 -1.00
CA THR A 278 -9.79 29.00 -2.29
C THR A 278 -11.22 28.42 -2.10
N SER A 279 -11.98 28.32 -3.20
CA SER A 279 -13.29 27.65 -3.28
C SER A 279 -13.26 26.55 -4.34
N TYR A 280 -14.11 25.53 -4.18
CA TYR A 280 -14.34 24.44 -5.14
C TYR A 280 -15.72 24.47 -5.80
N PHE A 281 -16.52 25.48 -5.50
CA PHE A 281 -17.82 25.69 -6.12
C PHE A 281 -17.86 27.08 -6.77
N ASP A 282 -18.66 27.20 -7.81
CA ASP A 282 -18.79 28.44 -8.55
C ASP A 282 -19.41 29.52 -7.67
N LEU A 283 -18.65 30.58 -7.41
CA LEU A 283 -19.09 31.69 -6.56
C LEU A 283 -20.22 32.51 -7.19
N SER A 284 -20.44 32.36 -8.51
CA SER A 284 -21.57 32.92 -9.26
C SER A 284 -22.86 32.09 -9.13
N GLU A 285 -22.74 30.78 -8.91
CA GLU A 285 -23.88 29.88 -8.67
C GLU A 285 -24.36 30.01 -7.21
N TYR A 286 -23.43 30.13 -6.27
CA TYR A 286 -23.70 30.29 -4.84
C TYR A 286 -23.38 31.73 -4.43
N VAL A 287 -24.26 32.67 -4.74
CA VAL A 287 -23.99 34.11 -4.59
C VAL A 287 -23.97 34.57 -3.13
N ASP A 288 -24.87 34.05 -2.30
CA ASP A 288 -24.97 34.45 -0.89
C ASP A 288 -24.11 33.58 0.04
N LEU A 289 -23.67 34.17 1.15
CA LEU A 289 -22.77 33.51 2.11
C LEU A 289 -23.37 32.25 2.74
N GLN A 290 -24.69 32.19 2.93
CA GLN A 290 -25.35 31.04 3.55
C GLN A 290 -25.34 29.84 2.59
N ALA A 291 -25.66 30.06 1.32
CA ALA A 291 -25.55 29.04 0.28
C ALA A 291 -24.12 28.51 0.16
N ARG A 292 -23.10 29.39 0.19
CA ARG A 292 -21.68 28.99 0.17
C ARG A 292 -21.28 28.17 1.39
N ARG A 293 -21.74 28.55 2.59
CA ARG A 293 -21.48 27.80 3.84
C ARG A 293 -22.11 26.41 3.79
N ASN A 294 -23.37 26.33 3.38
CA ASN A 294 -24.08 25.05 3.23
C ASN A 294 -23.33 24.15 2.24
N LYS A 295 -22.89 24.69 1.10
CA LYS A 295 -22.15 23.92 0.10
C LYS A 295 -20.78 23.47 0.58
N THR A 296 -20.06 24.33 1.30
CA THR A 296 -18.77 23.99 1.92
C THR A 296 -18.95 22.87 2.95
N GLN A 297 -20.01 22.91 3.76
CA GLN A 297 -20.30 21.90 4.77
C GLN A 297 -20.71 20.56 4.16
N GLU A 298 -21.48 20.57 3.07
CA GLU A 298 -21.82 19.39 2.28
C GLU A 298 -20.55 18.69 1.75
N LEU A 299 -19.62 19.47 1.18
CA LEU A 299 -18.42 18.94 0.54
C LEU A 299 -17.35 18.46 1.54
N PHE A 300 -17.15 19.18 2.64
CA PHE A 300 -15.99 18.96 3.53
C PHE A 300 -16.35 18.53 4.95
N THR A 301 -17.63 18.31 5.25
CA THR A 301 -18.13 17.80 6.55
C THR A 301 -17.80 18.66 7.78
N PHE A 302 -17.12 19.81 7.61
CA PHE A 302 -16.85 20.78 8.67
C PHE A 302 -17.69 22.05 8.49
N THR A 303 -18.05 22.69 9.59
CA THR A 303 -18.72 24.00 9.57
C THR A 303 -17.66 25.09 9.57
N CYS A 304 -17.64 25.92 8.53
CA CYS A 304 -16.69 27.03 8.42
C CYS A 304 -17.04 28.15 9.43
N GLN A 305 -16.28 28.25 10.54
CA GLN A 305 -16.55 29.19 11.65
C GLN A 305 -15.91 30.58 11.45
N HIS A 306 -16.15 31.23 10.30
CA HIS A 306 -15.72 32.62 10.14
C HIS A 306 -16.43 33.53 11.18
N PRO A 307 -15.73 34.51 11.79
CA PRO A 307 -16.20 35.26 12.96
C PRO A 307 -17.45 36.14 12.73
N LEU A 308 -17.98 36.16 11.52
CA LEU A 308 -19.28 36.75 11.24
C LEU A 308 -20.39 35.69 11.42
N PHE A 309 -20.88 35.61 12.67
CA PHE A 309 -22.15 35.00 13.13
C PHE A 309 -22.27 33.45 13.25
N ILE A 310 -22.80 33.00 14.40
CA ILE A 310 -23.26 31.64 14.82
C ILE A 310 -24.55 31.83 15.67
N PRO A 311 -25.54 30.90 15.80
CA PRO A 311 -25.88 29.64 15.10
C PRO A 311 -27.37 29.54 14.63
N PHE A 312 -27.74 28.46 13.91
CA PHE A 312 -28.91 27.64 14.30
C PHE A 312 -28.79 26.19 13.82
N GLN A 313 -29.17 25.24 14.68
CA GLN A 313 -29.22 23.80 14.46
C GLN A 313 -30.54 23.39 13.79
N HIS A 314 -30.48 22.57 12.74
CA HIS A 314 -31.42 21.48 12.47
C HIS A 314 -30.88 20.61 11.32
N VAL A 315 -30.64 19.32 11.56
CA VAL A 315 -30.42 18.34 10.49
C VAL A 315 -31.56 17.33 10.57
N GLN A 316 -32.47 17.40 9.61
CA GLN A 316 -33.40 16.30 9.32
C GLN A 316 -32.64 15.28 8.44
N GLN A 317 -32.52 14.04 8.90
CA GLN A 317 -31.98 12.94 8.11
C GLN A 317 -33.05 12.44 7.13
N ILE A 318 -32.86 12.70 5.84
CA ILE A 318 -33.59 12.02 4.75
C ILE A 318 -32.88 10.70 4.46
N ARG A 319 -33.62 9.58 4.48
CA ARG A 319 -33.11 8.27 4.06
C ARG A 319 -33.13 8.19 2.53
N HIS A 320 -31.97 8.24 1.89
CA HIS A 320 -31.84 7.92 0.47
C HIS A 320 -31.74 6.39 0.30
N TYR A 321 -32.80 5.78 -0.24
CA TYR A 321 -32.72 4.45 -0.81
C TYR A 321 -32.18 4.59 -2.23
N SER A 322 -30.99 4.02 -2.47
CA SER A 322 -30.12 4.15 -3.66
C SER A 322 -29.20 5.37 -3.67
N PRO A 323 -27.89 5.19 -3.93
CA PRO A 323 -26.98 6.32 -4.11
C PRO A 323 -27.32 7.05 -5.41
N SER A 324 -27.41 8.37 -5.37
CA SER A 324 -27.37 9.22 -6.55
C SER A 324 -25.99 9.12 -7.22
N HIS A 325 -25.93 9.46 -8.52
CA HIS A 325 -24.70 9.44 -9.34
C HIS A 325 -23.54 10.23 -8.68
N ASP A 326 -23.83 11.35 -8.01
CA ASP A 326 -22.83 12.17 -7.30
C ASP A 326 -22.20 11.49 -6.07
N HIS A 327 -22.92 10.58 -5.41
CA HIS A 327 -22.38 9.80 -4.27
C HIS A 327 -21.40 8.72 -4.74
N GLN A 328 -21.56 8.21 -5.98
CA GLN A 328 -20.64 7.26 -6.59
C GLN A 328 -19.29 7.92 -6.95
N ILE A 329 -19.30 9.17 -7.44
CA ILE A 329 -18.10 9.92 -7.85
C ILE A 329 -17.18 10.24 -6.64
N THR A 330 -17.76 10.64 -5.51
CA THR A 330 -17.01 10.94 -4.27
C THR A 330 -16.46 9.65 -3.61
N ALA A 331 -17.21 8.55 -3.73
CA ALA A 331 -16.80 7.22 -3.28
C ALA A 331 -15.63 6.65 -4.10
N THR A 332 -15.60 6.84 -5.43
CA THR A 332 -14.51 6.37 -6.30
C THR A 332 -13.17 7.07 -5.98
N ARG A 333 -13.20 8.39 -5.73
CA ARG A 333 -12.01 9.19 -5.37
C ARG A 333 -11.37 8.76 -4.04
N SER A 334 -12.17 8.56 -3.00
CA SER A 334 -11.69 8.09 -1.68
C SER A 334 -11.13 6.68 -1.74
N THR A 335 -11.72 5.80 -2.56
CA THR A 335 -11.24 4.44 -2.81
C THR A 335 -9.89 4.42 -3.48
N ILE A 336 -9.69 5.27 -4.49
CA ILE A 336 -8.40 5.37 -5.16
C ILE A 336 -7.33 5.92 -4.21
N ALA A 337 -7.61 6.98 -3.45
CA ALA A 337 -6.67 7.51 -2.45
C ALA A 337 -6.28 6.43 -1.40
N GLN A 338 -7.24 5.63 -0.94
CA GLN A 338 -6.99 4.50 -0.04
C GLN A 338 -6.15 3.40 -0.71
N LEU A 339 -6.38 3.05 -1.96
CA LEU A 339 -5.54 2.08 -2.69
C LEU A 339 -4.10 2.58 -2.80
N LEU A 340 -3.92 3.84 -3.19
CA LEU A 340 -2.61 4.47 -3.40
C LEU A 340 -1.78 4.59 -2.12
N ASN A 341 -2.42 4.91 -0.98
CA ASN A 341 -1.74 5.03 0.32
C ASN A 341 -1.12 3.72 0.83
N HIS A 342 -1.56 2.59 0.30
CA HIS A 342 -1.11 1.27 0.74
C HIS A 342 -0.22 0.55 -0.28
N ILE A 343 0.14 1.20 -1.40
CA ILE A 343 1.15 0.69 -2.33
C ILE A 343 2.53 1.08 -1.78
N ASP A 344 3.24 0.09 -1.27
CA ASP A 344 4.59 0.22 -0.69
C ASP A 344 5.71 -0.27 -1.64
N SER A 345 5.36 -1.00 -2.71
CA SER A 345 6.33 -1.53 -3.68
C SER A 345 5.76 -1.71 -5.09
N PRO A 346 6.62 -1.76 -6.14
CA PRO A 346 6.21 -2.10 -7.51
C PRO A 346 5.53 -3.46 -7.64
N HIS A 347 5.93 -4.43 -6.81
CA HIS A 347 5.30 -5.76 -6.75
C HIS A 347 3.86 -5.66 -6.23
N THR A 348 3.64 -4.89 -5.16
CA THR A 348 2.31 -4.61 -4.59
C THR A 348 1.39 -4.00 -5.66
N ALA A 349 1.84 -2.97 -6.39
CA ALA A 349 1.05 -2.35 -7.47
C ALA A 349 0.69 -3.35 -8.59
N THR A 350 1.64 -4.20 -8.98
CA THR A 350 1.42 -5.24 -10.01
C THR A 350 0.44 -6.31 -9.53
N GLN A 351 0.49 -6.71 -8.25
CA GLN A 351 -0.46 -7.65 -7.65
C GLN A 351 -1.89 -7.08 -7.62
N TYR A 352 -2.05 -5.82 -7.21
CA TYR A 352 -3.33 -5.11 -7.32
C TYR A 352 -3.86 -5.19 -8.76
N LEU A 353 -3.06 -4.74 -9.74
CA LEU A 353 -3.45 -4.72 -11.14
C LEU A 353 -3.76 -6.12 -11.71
N THR A 354 -3.01 -7.14 -11.32
CA THR A 354 -3.24 -8.53 -11.73
C THR A 354 -4.55 -9.05 -11.14
N HIS A 355 -4.86 -8.71 -9.89
CA HIS A 355 -6.11 -9.09 -9.25
C HIS A 355 -7.32 -8.40 -9.89
N PHE A 356 -7.21 -7.10 -10.17
CA PHE A 356 -8.19 -6.35 -10.96
C PHE A 356 -8.39 -6.94 -12.37
N ALA A 357 -7.33 -7.43 -13.01
CA ALA A 357 -7.39 -8.05 -14.33
C ALA A 357 -8.02 -9.45 -14.31
N SER A 358 -7.79 -10.21 -13.24
CA SER A 358 -8.22 -11.61 -13.12
C SER A 358 -9.68 -11.76 -12.66
N THR A 359 -10.26 -10.72 -12.07
CA THR A 359 -11.59 -10.74 -11.42
C THR A 359 -12.78 -10.76 -12.39
N ASN A 360 -12.53 -10.66 -13.70
CA ASN A 360 -13.57 -10.68 -14.74
C ASN A 360 -13.79 -12.04 -15.42
N HIS A 361 -13.03 -13.08 -15.08
CA HIS A 361 -13.27 -14.43 -15.61
C HIS A 361 -13.50 -15.45 -14.48
N SER A 362 -14.79 -15.74 -14.24
CA SER A 362 -15.34 -16.79 -13.36
C SER A 362 -15.48 -16.45 -11.86
N GLN A 363 -16.43 -15.58 -11.50
CA GLN A 363 -16.91 -15.41 -10.11
C GLN A 363 -17.72 -16.62 -9.59
N THR A 364 -17.09 -17.79 -9.46
CA THR A 364 -17.71 -18.96 -8.82
C THR A 364 -17.33 -19.09 -7.34
N HIS A 365 -16.25 -18.46 -6.89
CA HIS A 365 -15.72 -18.59 -5.53
C HIS A 365 -15.40 -17.23 -4.88
N PRO A 366 -15.78 -17.00 -3.61
CA PRO A 366 -15.41 -15.78 -2.89
C PRO A 366 -13.90 -15.67 -2.69
N PHE A 367 -13.36 -14.47 -2.87
CA PHE A 367 -11.92 -14.23 -2.78
C PHE A 367 -11.35 -14.47 -1.38
N ALA A 368 -12.06 -14.02 -0.34
CA ALA A 368 -11.63 -14.15 1.04
C ALA A 368 -12.78 -14.50 1.99
N VAL A 369 -12.47 -15.22 3.07
CA VAL A 369 -13.33 -15.37 4.25
C VAL A 369 -12.74 -14.51 5.37
N ILE A 370 -13.49 -13.53 5.85
CA ILE A 370 -13.06 -12.60 6.90
C ILE A 370 -13.87 -12.89 8.16
N LYS A 371 -13.17 -13.33 9.20
CA LYS A 371 -13.76 -13.46 10.52
C LYS A 371 -13.57 -12.17 11.31
N VAL A 372 -14.66 -11.63 11.82
CA VAL A 372 -14.69 -10.40 12.61
C VAL A 372 -14.90 -10.76 14.08
N GLY A 373 -13.95 -10.39 14.94
CA GLY A 373 -14.12 -10.51 16.39
C GLY A 373 -15.19 -9.55 16.92
N GLY A 374 -15.96 -9.96 17.94
CA GLY A 374 -17.00 -9.10 18.53
C GLY A 374 -16.47 -7.73 18.96
N ALA A 375 -15.30 -7.65 19.59
CA ALA A 375 -14.68 -6.38 19.99
C ALA A 375 -14.54 -5.38 18.83
N ILE A 376 -14.22 -5.85 17.62
CA ILE A 376 -14.06 -5.02 16.42
C ILE A 376 -15.38 -4.32 16.05
N LEU A 377 -16.52 -4.99 16.24
CA LEU A 377 -17.85 -4.41 15.97
C LEU A 377 -18.22 -3.29 16.95
N THR A 378 -17.50 -3.17 18.07
CA THR A 378 -17.68 -2.10 19.05
C THR A 378 -16.66 -0.98 18.86
N SER A 379 -15.36 -1.31 18.80
CA SER A 379 -14.29 -0.30 18.82
C SER A 379 -13.78 0.15 17.45
N HIS A 380 -13.96 -0.65 16.39
CA HIS A 380 -13.35 -0.40 15.09
C HIS A 380 -14.33 -0.55 13.92
N LEU A 381 -15.63 -0.39 14.17
CA LEU A 381 -16.67 -0.57 13.15
C LEU A 381 -16.49 0.39 11.95
N GLN A 382 -16.13 1.65 12.20
CA GLN A 382 -15.91 2.64 11.13
C GLN A 382 -14.70 2.27 10.27
N THR A 383 -13.58 1.88 10.89
CA THR A 383 -12.40 1.41 10.16
C THR A 383 -12.72 0.18 9.32
N LEU A 384 -13.40 -0.82 9.90
CA LEU A 384 -13.79 -2.03 9.20
C LEU A 384 -14.70 -1.72 7.99
N THR A 385 -15.74 -0.90 8.19
CA THR A 385 -16.69 -0.57 7.12
C THR A 385 -16.05 0.26 6.01
N SER A 386 -15.12 1.16 6.32
CA SER A 386 -14.32 1.87 5.32
C SER A 386 -13.50 0.90 4.45
N THR A 387 -12.80 -0.06 5.07
CA THR A 387 -12.00 -1.04 4.32
C THR A 387 -12.86 -1.99 3.49
N LEU A 388 -14.01 -2.42 4.01
CA LEU A 388 -14.95 -3.25 3.25
C LEU A 388 -15.63 -2.47 2.11
N ALA A 389 -15.83 -1.15 2.29
CA ALA A 389 -16.31 -0.29 1.22
C ALA A 389 -15.32 -0.21 0.06
N LEU A 390 -14.03 -0.08 0.38
CA LEU A 390 -12.98 -0.19 -0.62
C LEU A 390 -13.10 -1.50 -1.40
N PHE A 391 -13.19 -2.64 -0.71
CA PHE A 391 -13.27 -3.97 -1.34
C PHE A 391 -14.49 -4.10 -2.26
N SER A 392 -15.67 -3.67 -1.81
CA SER A 392 -16.89 -3.69 -2.62
C SER A 392 -16.76 -2.85 -3.89
N ARG A 393 -16.15 -1.65 -3.79
CA ARG A 393 -15.96 -0.73 -4.93
C ARG A 393 -14.96 -1.25 -5.96
N ILE A 394 -14.01 -2.07 -5.54
CA ILE A 394 -13.02 -2.72 -6.43
C ILE A 394 -13.44 -4.13 -6.87
N GLY A 395 -14.70 -4.52 -6.61
CA GLY A 395 -15.28 -5.79 -7.07
C GLY A 395 -14.88 -7.02 -6.25
N ILE A 396 -14.33 -6.82 -5.04
CA ILE A 396 -14.00 -7.91 -4.11
C ILE A 396 -15.11 -8.05 -3.08
N TYR A 397 -15.76 -9.22 -3.07
CA TYR A 397 -16.87 -9.52 -2.16
C TYR A 397 -16.46 -10.61 -1.15
N PRO A 398 -15.74 -10.27 -0.06
CA PRO A 398 -15.40 -11.24 0.96
C PRO A 398 -16.64 -11.75 1.70
N VAL A 399 -16.57 -13.00 2.15
CA VAL A 399 -17.58 -13.58 3.05
C VAL A 399 -17.22 -13.24 4.48
N ILE A 400 -18.10 -12.53 5.17
CA ILE A 400 -17.86 -12.05 6.52
C ILE A 400 -18.57 -12.97 7.51
N VAL A 401 -17.86 -13.48 8.51
CA VAL A 401 -18.47 -14.18 9.65
C VAL A 401 -18.09 -13.46 10.93
N HIS A 402 -19.06 -13.11 11.78
CA HIS A 402 -18.76 -12.37 13.00
C HIS A 402 -19.09 -13.16 14.28
N GLY A 403 -18.34 -12.84 15.34
CA GLY A 403 -18.63 -13.27 16.70
C GLY A 403 -19.23 -12.15 17.56
N GLY A 404 -19.36 -12.40 18.87
CA GLY A 404 -19.94 -11.46 19.84
C GLY A 404 -19.51 -11.75 21.28
N GLY A 405 -18.34 -12.37 21.47
CA GLY A 405 -17.90 -12.91 22.77
C GLY A 405 -17.88 -11.89 23.92
N PRO A 406 -17.19 -10.73 23.78
CA PRO A 406 -17.15 -9.72 24.83
C PRO A 406 -18.52 -9.15 25.19
N GLN A 407 -19.34 -8.84 24.17
CA GLN A 407 -20.70 -8.34 24.36
C GLN A 407 -21.58 -9.37 25.08
N LEU A 408 -21.44 -10.65 24.72
CA LEU A 408 -22.22 -11.72 25.32
C LEU A 408 -21.89 -11.88 26.81
N ASN A 409 -20.60 -11.82 27.18
CA ASN A 409 -20.20 -11.88 28.59
C ASN A 409 -20.87 -10.76 29.40
N GLN A 410 -20.83 -9.52 28.89
CA GLN A 410 -21.42 -8.38 29.58
C GLN A 410 -22.94 -8.53 29.76
N ILE A 411 -23.65 -9.01 28.73
CA ILE A 411 -25.10 -9.19 28.80
C ILE A 411 -25.47 -10.33 29.76
N LEU A 412 -24.70 -11.42 29.77
CA LEU A 412 -24.91 -12.54 30.69
C LEU A 412 -24.69 -12.11 32.14
N GLU A 413 -23.60 -11.40 32.43
CA GLU A 413 -23.31 -10.84 33.75
C GLU A 413 -24.44 -9.92 34.23
N ASN A 414 -24.91 -9.00 33.37
CA ASN A 414 -26.03 -8.11 33.68
C ASN A 414 -27.36 -8.85 33.89
N ALA A 415 -27.55 -10.00 33.25
CA ALA A 415 -28.71 -10.87 33.41
C ALA A 415 -28.60 -11.83 34.63
N GLY A 416 -27.51 -11.73 35.40
CA GLY A 416 -27.22 -12.61 36.54
C GLY A 416 -26.87 -14.04 36.13
N VAL A 417 -26.36 -14.25 34.92
CA VAL A 417 -25.93 -15.55 34.39
C VAL A 417 -24.40 -15.57 34.34
N GLU A 418 -23.76 -16.42 35.14
CA GLU A 418 -22.30 -16.53 35.16
C GLU A 418 -21.78 -17.26 33.89
N PRO A 419 -20.87 -16.66 33.11
CA PRO A 419 -20.30 -17.31 31.93
C PRO A 419 -19.46 -18.55 32.28
N GLN A 420 -19.91 -19.73 31.85
CA GLN A 420 -19.16 -20.98 32.05
C GLN A 420 -18.35 -21.37 30.81
N PHE A 421 -17.09 -21.76 31.03
CA PHE A 421 -16.18 -22.25 29.99
C PHE A 421 -15.55 -23.58 30.39
N GLU A 422 -15.56 -24.53 29.48
CA GLU A 422 -14.91 -25.83 29.62
C GLU A 422 -14.09 -26.13 28.37
N ASP A 423 -12.81 -26.49 28.53
CA ASP A 423 -11.85 -26.63 27.41
C ASP A 423 -11.80 -25.42 26.47
N GLY A 424 -12.03 -24.21 26.99
CA GLY A 424 -12.10 -22.98 26.19
C GLY A 424 -13.35 -22.84 25.32
N ILE A 425 -14.33 -23.75 25.47
CA ILE A 425 -15.64 -23.71 24.82
C ILE A 425 -16.66 -23.16 25.83
N ARG A 426 -17.52 -22.23 25.39
CA ARG A 426 -18.60 -21.72 26.23
C ARG A 426 -19.69 -22.76 26.37
N VAL A 427 -19.93 -23.22 27.60
CA VAL A 427 -21.11 -24.04 27.90
C VAL A 427 -22.35 -23.19 27.66
N THR A 428 -23.25 -23.67 26.81
CA THR A 428 -24.39 -22.87 26.33
C THR A 428 -25.68 -23.58 26.69
N ASP A 429 -26.34 -23.18 27.77
CA ASP A 429 -27.70 -23.65 28.11
C ASP A 429 -28.77 -22.92 27.28
N GLY A 430 -30.05 -23.27 27.48
CA GLY A 430 -31.15 -22.68 26.70
C GLY A 430 -31.30 -21.17 26.91
N ARG A 431 -31.07 -20.67 28.13
CA ARG A 431 -31.15 -19.24 28.46
C ARG A 431 -30.00 -18.47 27.82
N THR A 432 -28.79 -19.00 27.93
CA THR A 432 -27.57 -18.45 27.32
C THR A 432 -27.70 -18.42 25.80
N LEU A 433 -28.25 -19.49 25.19
CA LEU A 433 -28.50 -19.54 23.74
C LEU A 433 -29.47 -18.45 23.29
N ALA A 434 -30.57 -18.22 24.01
CA ALA A 434 -31.55 -17.19 23.67
C ALA A 434 -30.92 -15.79 23.67
N ILE A 435 -30.13 -15.48 24.70
CA ILE A 435 -29.39 -14.22 24.82
C ILE A 435 -28.34 -14.09 23.70
N ALA A 436 -27.56 -15.15 23.46
CA ALA A 436 -26.55 -15.17 22.41
C ALA A 436 -27.17 -14.95 21.03
N ARG A 437 -28.30 -15.62 20.73
CA ARG A 437 -29.01 -15.48 19.46
C ARG A 437 -29.47 -14.04 19.24
N GLN A 438 -30.09 -13.41 20.23
CA GLN A 438 -30.52 -12.02 20.13
C GLN A 438 -29.33 -11.10 19.83
N LEU A 439 -28.26 -11.21 20.62
CA LEU A 439 -27.05 -10.41 20.43
C LEU A 439 -26.44 -10.61 19.03
N PHE A 440 -26.33 -11.85 18.54
CA PHE A 440 -25.77 -12.12 17.23
C PHE A 440 -26.60 -11.48 16.11
N LEU A 441 -27.93 -11.48 16.21
CA LEU A 441 -28.80 -10.82 15.25
C LEU A 441 -28.62 -9.29 15.29
N GLU A 442 -28.53 -8.71 16.49
CA GLU A 442 -28.32 -7.27 16.68
C GLU A 442 -26.97 -6.81 16.10
N GLU A 443 -25.87 -7.51 16.43
CA GLU A 443 -24.53 -7.18 15.92
C GLU A 443 -24.40 -7.43 14.41
N ASN A 444 -25.08 -8.45 13.87
CA ASN A 444 -25.15 -8.69 12.43
C ASN A 444 -25.79 -7.48 11.72
N LEU A 445 -26.96 -7.07 12.20
CA LEU A 445 -27.71 -5.97 11.61
C LEU A 445 -26.97 -4.64 11.78
N LYS A 446 -26.30 -4.42 12.92
CA LYS A 446 -25.45 -3.25 13.17
C LYS A 446 -24.34 -3.12 12.14
N LEU A 447 -23.63 -4.21 11.84
CA LEU A 447 -22.59 -4.22 10.81
C LEU A 447 -23.17 -3.96 9.41
N VAL A 448 -24.26 -4.66 9.06
CA VAL A 448 -24.95 -4.47 7.77
C VAL A 448 -25.39 -3.01 7.59
N GLN A 449 -26.04 -2.42 8.59
CA GLN A 449 -26.47 -1.02 8.53
C GLN A 449 -25.29 -0.05 8.42
N ALA A 450 -24.17 -0.34 9.09
CA ALA A 450 -22.98 0.49 8.98
C ALA A 450 -22.35 0.42 7.58
N LEU A 451 -22.39 -0.74 6.92
CA LEU A 451 -21.99 -0.91 5.52
C LEU A 451 -22.92 -0.16 4.57
N GLU A 452 -24.24 -0.31 4.73
CA GLU A 452 -25.24 0.37 3.90
C GLU A 452 -25.10 1.90 4.00
N ARG A 453 -24.81 2.43 5.21
CA ARG A 453 -24.57 3.88 5.43
C ARG A 453 -23.36 4.42 4.65
N VAL A 454 -22.38 3.58 4.33
CA VAL A 454 -21.20 3.97 3.53
C VAL A 454 -21.33 3.59 2.04
N GLY A 455 -22.55 3.25 1.61
CA GLY A 455 -22.89 2.92 0.22
C GLY A 455 -22.52 1.50 -0.20
N VAL A 456 -22.37 0.58 0.75
CA VAL A 456 -22.02 -0.83 0.47
C VAL A 456 -23.24 -1.70 0.65
N ALA A 457 -23.66 -2.34 -0.44
CA ALA A 457 -24.71 -3.35 -0.39
C ALA A 457 -24.25 -4.56 0.43
N ALA A 458 -24.95 -4.84 1.53
CA ALA A 458 -24.63 -5.94 2.44
C ALA A 458 -25.88 -6.81 2.70
N ARG A 459 -25.71 -8.13 2.67
CA ARG A 459 -26.79 -9.10 2.88
C ARG A 459 -26.63 -9.76 4.25
N PRO A 460 -27.56 -9.56 5.20
CA PRO A 460 -27.57 -10.33 6.45
C PRO A 460 -27.93 -11.79 6.15
N ILE A 461 -27.10 -12.72 6.60
CA ILE A 461 -27.33 -14.16 6.48
C ILE A 461 -27.19 -14.78 7.88
N THR A 462 -28.31 -14.84 8.60
CA THR A 462 -28.34 -15.17 10.03
C THR A 462 -28.66 -16.64 10.33
N ALA A 463 -28.99 -17.42 9.31
CA ALA A 463 -29.45 -18.81 9.40
C ALA A 463 -29.25 -19.54 8.07
N GLY A 464 -29.37 -20.87 8.08
CA GLY A 464 -29.40 -21.73 6.90
C GLY A 464 -28.06 -21.95 6.20
N VAL A 465 -26.95 -21.53 6.80
CA VAL A 465 -25.60 -21.77 6.26
C VAL A 465 -24.93 -22.96 6.93
N PHE A 466 -24.85 -22.98 8.26
CA PHE A 466 -24.13 -24.03 8.98
C PHE A 466 -25.10 -25.11 9.43
N ARG A 467 -24.92 -26.34 8.93
CA ARG A 467 -25.56 -27.53 9.50
C ARG A 467 -24.66 -28.14 10.55
N ALA A 468 -25.19 -28.48 11.72
CA ALA A 468 -24.43 -29.04 12.82
C ALA A 468 -25.20 -30.11 13.61
N ASP A 469 -24.45 -31.01 14.23
CA ASP A 469 -24.96 -31.82 15.34
C ASP A 469 -24.53 -31.18 16.67
N TYR A 470 -25.05 -31.68 17.79
CA TYR A 470 -24.49 -31.35 19.10
C TYR A 470 -23.02 -31.82 19.19
N LEU A 471 -22.14 -30.95 19.68
CA LEU A 471 -20.74 -31.30 19.93
C LEU A 471 -20.63 -32.35 21.03
N ASP A 472 -21.22 -32.05 22.18
CA ASP A 472 -21.54 -32.97 23.27
C ASP A 472 -22.65 -32.29 24.07
N GLN A 473 -23.88 -32.79 23.93
CA GLN A 473 -25.04 -32.13 24.51
C GLN A 473 -25.02 -32.17 26.04
N LYS A 474 -24.46 -33.22 26.64
CA LYS A 474 -24.41 -33.36 28.10
C LYS A 474 -23.38 -32.43 28.70
N ARG A 475 -22.25 -32.25 28.01
CA ARG A 475 -21.11 -31.45 28.48
C ARG A 475 -21.25 -29.96 28.16
N TYR A 476 -21.58 -29.62 26.92
CA TYR A 476 -21.55 -28.24 26.43
C TYR A 476 -22.95 -27.63 26.19
N GLY A 477 -24.03 -28.42 26.31
CA GLY A 477 -25.39 -27.98 26.03
C GLY A 477 -25.63 -27.75 24.53
N PHE A 478 -26.16 -26.59 24.16
CA PHE A 478 -26.49 -26.18 22.79
C PHE A 478 -25.27 -25.67 22.00
N VAL A 479 -24.19 -26.43 22.01
CA VAL A 479 -22.98 -26.15 21.22
C VAL A 479 -22.90 -27.12 20.04
N GLY A 480 -22.64 -26.59 18.84
CA GLY A 480 -22.67 -27.33 17.59
C GLY A 480 -21.30 -27.77 17.08
N LYS A 481 -21.25 -28.99 16.54
CA LYS A 481 -20.19 -29.48 15.65
C LYS A 481 -20.69 -29.38 14.22
N VAL A 482 -20.12 -28.45 13.45
CA VAL A 482 -20.49 -28.23 12.04
C VAL A 482 -20.22 -29.50 11.23
N ARG A 483 -21.19 -29.90 10.42
CA ARG A 483 -21.16 -31.06 9.52
C ARG A 483 -21.17 -30.67 8.05
N GLY A 484 -21.61 -29.47 7.74
CA GLY A 484 -21.60 -28.96 6.37
C GLY A 484 -22.01 -27.50 6.30
N VAL A 485 -21.67 -26.91 5.15
CA VAL A 485 -21.96 -25.51 4.83
C VAL A 485 -22.80 -25.45 3.56
N GLU A 486 -23.95 -24.81 3.67
CA GLU A 486 -24.82 -24.47 2.55
C GLU A 486 -24.40 -23.16 1.90
N LYS A 487 -24.02 -23.24 0.62
CA LYS A 487 -23.35 -22.13 -0.10
C LYS A 487 -24.34 -21.22 -0.83
N ASN A 488 -25.55 -21.68 -1.10
CA ASN A 488 -26.47 -21.03 -2.02
C ASN A 488 -26.77 -19.57 -1.65
N SER A 489 -27.07 -19.29 -0.37
CA SER A 489 -27.33 -17.93 0.12
C SER A 489 -26.11 -17.02 -0.01
N ILE A 490 -24.91 -17.56 0.25
CA ILE A 490 -23.63 -16.84 0.16
C ILE A 490 -23.35 -16.48 -1.30
N LEU A 491 -23.38 -17.48 -2.18
CA LEU A 491 -23.11 -17.29 -3.62
C LEU A 491 -24.17 -16.42 -4.30
N SER A 492 -25.43 -16.46 -3.83
CA SER A 492 -26.47 -15.55 -4.31
C SER A 492 -26.16 -14.09 -3.93
N ALA A 493 -25.70 -13.83 -2.71
CA ALA A 493 -25.31 -12.48 -2.30
C ALA A 493 -24.11 -11.97 -3.10
N VAL A 494 -23.08 -12.81 -3.28
CA VAL A 494 -21.88 -12.46 -4.08
C VAL A 494 -22.26 -12.16 -5.53
N ARG A 495 -23.09 -13.01 -6.18
CA ARG A 495 -23.58 -12.75 -7.55
C ARG A 495 -24.39 -11.47 -7.66
N ALA A 496 -25.11 -11.10 -6.61
CA ALA A 496 -25.84 -9.84 -6.52
C ALA A 496 -24.96 -8.65 -6.11
N LYS A 497 -23.62 -8.79 -6.12
CA LYS A 497 -22.66 -7.76 -5.73
C LYS A 497 -22.90 -7.22 -4.30
N CYS A 498 -23.39 -8.08 -3.41
CA CYS A 498 -23.64 -7.77 -2.01
C CYS A 498 -22.63 -8.51 -1.12
N LEU A 499 -22.12 -7.86 -0.07
CA LEU A 499 -21.28 -8.52 0.94
C LEU A 499 -22.14 -9.45 1.82
N PRO A 500 -21.92 -10.78 1.83
CA PRO A 500 -22.62 -11.67 2.73
C PRO A 500 -22.05 -11.56 4.16
N VAL A 501 -22.91 -11.21 5.11
CA VAL A 501 -22.56 -11.03 6.53
C VAL A 501 -23.26 -12.10 7.38
N LEU A 502 -22.47 -13.05 7.88
CA LEU A 502 -22.94 -14.26 8.55
C LEU A 502 -22.75 -14.21 10.07
N THR A 503 -23.72 -14.76 10.79
CA THR A 503 -23.59 -15.09 12.22
C THR A 503 -22.92 -16.45 12.42
N SER A 504 -22.16 -16.65 13.50
CA SER A 504 -21.60 -17.96 13.88
C SER A 504 -22.60 -18.86 14.62
N MET A 505 -23.75 -19.11 14.01
CA MET A 505 -24.81 -20.01 14.53
C MET A 505 -25.07 -21.13 13.52
N ALA A 506 -25.33 -22.34 14.01
CA ALA A 506 -25.65 -23.49 13.18
C ALA A 506 -27.01 -24.09 13.55
N GLU A 507 -27.52 -24.96 12.69
CA GLU A 507 -28.81 -25.60 12.85
C GLU A 507 -28.69 -27.12 12.74
N THR A 508 -29.41 -27.85 13.60
CA THR A 508 -29.61 -29.28 13.45
C THR A 508 -30.53 -29.58 12.26
N PRO A 509 -30.59 -30.84 11.79
CA PRO A 509 -31.60 -31.23 10.78
C PRO A 509 -33.05 -30.95 11.19
N SER A 510 -33.34 -30.86 12.50
CA SER A 510 -34.67 -30.51 13.03
C SER A 510 -34.91 -29.00 13.18
N GLY A 511 -33.93 -28.15 12.84
CA GLY A 511 -34.02 -26.69 12.95
C GLY A 511 -33.64 -26.11 14.33
N GLN A 512 -33.09 -26.92 15.24
CA GLN A 512 -32.59 -26.42 16.51
C GLN A 512 -31.31 -25.61 16.29
N VAL A 513 -31.30 -24.37 16.75
CA VAL A 513 -30.11 -23.50 16.70
C VAL A 513 -29.07 -23.95 17.72
N LEU A 514 -27.81 -23.97 17.32
CA LEU A 514 -26.65 -24.29 18.14
C LEU A 514 -25.60 -23.19 18.02
N ASN A 515 -24.93 -22.90 19.14
CA ASN A 515 -23.81 -21.97 19.19
C ASN A 515 -22.56 -22.63 18.56
N VAL A 516 -21.83 -21.88 17.74
CA VAL A 516 -20.58 -22.33 17.11
C VAL A 516 -19.49 -21.29 17.32
N ASN A 517 -18.27 -21.75 17.60
CA ASN A 517 -17.13 -20.85 17.67
C ASN A 517 -16.89 -20.18 16.30
N ALA A 518 -16.82 -18.85 16.27
CA ALA A 518 -16.62 -18.09 15.04
C ALA A 518 -15.32 -18.43 14.28
N ASP A 519 -14.26 -18.84 14.99
CA ASP A 519 -13.01 -19.29 14.35
C ASP A 519 -13.24 -20.64 13.64
N VAL A 520 -14.01 -21.56 14.25
CA VAL A 520 -14.42 -22.84 13.61
C VAL A 520 -15.34 -22.58 12.43
N ALA A 521 -16.32 -21.68 12.57
CA ALA A 521 -17.21 -21.30 11.48
C ALA A 521 -16.45 -20.75 10.27
N ALA A 522 -15.41 -19.94 10.50
CA ALA A 522 -14.54 -19.43 9.43
C ALA A 522 -13.75 -20.53 8.71
N VAL A 523 -13.21 -21.50 9.46
CA VAL A 523 -12.52 -22.68 8.89
C VAL A 523 -13.47 -23.51 8.03
N GLU A 524 -14.69 -23.77 8.50
CA GLU A 524 -15.69 -24.53 7.75
C GLU A 524 -16.17 -23.79 6.50
N LEU A 525 -16.33 -22.47 6.56
CA LEU A 525 -16.57 -21.64 5.39
C LEU A 525 -15.42 -21.75 4.39
N ALA A 526 -14.17 -21.69 4.85
CA ALA A 526 -13.01 -21.81 3.99
C ALA A 526 -12.94 -23.18 3.29
N ARG A 527 -13.20 -24.28 4.02
CA ARG A 527 -13.32 -25.64 3.46
C ARG A 527 -14.36 -25.71 2.35
N ALA A 528 -15.53 -25.10 2.57
CA ALA A 528 -16.64 -25.18 1.63
C ALA A 528 -16.49 -24.26 0.41
N LEU A 529 -15.94 -23.07 0.60
CA LEU A 529 -15.87 -22.00 -0.40
C LEU A 529 -14.54 -21.98 -1.16
N LYS A 530 -13.47 -22.53 -0.58
CA LYS A 530 -12.11 -22.56 -1.12
C LYS A 530 -11.60 -21.17 -1.53
N PRO A 531 -11.60 -20.18 -0.60
CA PRO A 531 -11.11 -18.85 -0.89
C PRO A 531 -9.59 -18.86 -1.08
N LYS A 532 -9.04 -17.79 -1.68
CA LYS A 532 -7.60 -17.58 -1.74
C LYS A 532 -7.00 -17.18 -0.40
N LYS A 533 -7.76 -16.44 0.42
CA LYS A 533 -7.32 -15.95 1.73
C LYS A 533 -8.36 -16.18 2.82
N VAL A 534 -7.88 -16.42 4.05
CA VAL A 534 -8.69 -16.37 5.27
C VAL A 534 -8.09 -15.33 6.20
N VAL A 535 -8.89 -14.40 6.72
CA VAL A 535 -8.42 -13.31 7.57
C VAL A 535 -9.18 -13.28 8.89
N TYR A 536 -8.46 -13.37 9.99
CA TYR A 536 -8.96 -13.17 11.35
C TYR A 536 -8.69 -11.74 11.80
N LEU A 537 -9.74 -10.94 11.97
CA LEU A 537 -9.61 -9.61 12.54
C LEU A 537 -9.56 -9.66 14.06
N ALA A 538 -8.51 -9.08 14.62
CA ALA A 538 -8.29 -9.00 16.06
C ALA A 538 -7.70 -7.63 16.45
N GLU A 539 -8.12 -7.12 17.61
CA GLU A 539 -7.68 -5.82 18.15
C GLU A 539 -6.17 -5.76 18.38
N LYS A 540 -5.53 -6.89 18.71
CA LYS A 540 -4.07 -6.96 18.90
C LYS A 540 -3.28 -6.96 17.59
N GLY A 541 -3.93 -7.17 16.44
CA GLY A 541 -3.27 -7.11 15.14
C GLY A 541 -2.23 -8.20 14.85
N GLY A 542 -2.30 -9.35 15.54
CA GLY A 542 -1.41 -10.48 15.31
C GLY A 542 -1.18 -11.34 16.56
N LEU A 543 -0.30 -12.32 16.42
CA LEU A 543 0.25 -13.13 17.50
C LEU A 543 1.55 -12.51 18.01
N THR A 544 1.75 -12.56 19.32
CA THR A 544 2.95 -12.04 19.99
C THR A 544 3.78 -13.20 20.52
N HIS A 545 5.08 -13.17 20.29
CA HIS A 545 6.01 -14.15 20.84
C HIS A 545 6.13 -13.94 22.35
N GLY A 546 5.81 -14.98 23.13
CA GLY A 546 5.61 -14.86 24.57
C GLY A 546 6.88 -14.52 25.37
N LEU A 547 8.06 -14.82 24.84
CA LEU A 547 9.34 -14.51 25.51
C LEU A 547 9.90 -13.14 25.12
N THR A 548 9.69 -12.70 23.88
CA THR A 548 10.33 -11.48 23.35
C THR A 548 9.38 -10.29 23.32
N GLY A 549 8.07 -10.54 23.48
CA GLY A 549 7.04 -9.52 23.36
C GLY A 549 6.85 -8.98 21.94
N ARG A 550 7.63 -9.47 20.95
CA ARG A 550 7.56 -9.01 19.56
C ARG A 550 6.41 -9.70 18.81
N ARG A 551 5.78 -8.97 17.89
CA ARG A 551 4.77 -9.54 16.99
C ARG A 551 5.43 -10.52 16.01
N ILE A 552 4.83 -11.70 15.86
CA ILE A 552 5.24 -12.70 14.88
C ILE A 552 4.69 -12.26 13.53
N GLN A 553 5.55 -12.02 12.54
CA GLN A 553 5.12 -11.56 11.22
C GLN A 553 4.66 -12.72 10.33
N ARG A 554 5.42 -13.83 10.34
CA ARG A 554 5.21 -15.02 9.52
C ARG A 554 5.35 -16.27 10.38
N ILE A 555 4.55 -17.29 10.09
CA ILE A 555 4.67 -18.65 10.61
C ILE A 555 4.73 -19.60 9.40
N ASN A 556 5.86 -20.25 9.20
CA ASN A 556 6.03 -21.32 8.21
C ASN A 556 5.71 -22.66 8.90
N LEU A 557 4.54 -23.22 8.61
CA LEU A 557 4.09 -24.45 9.27
C LEU A 557 4.97 -25.66 8.96
N ALA A 558 5.56 -25.75 7.78
CA ALA A 558 6.43 -26.86 7.39
C ALA A 558 7.72 -26.93 8.23
N GLU A 559 8.22 -25.79 8.73
CA GLU A 559 9.40 -25.74 9.60
C GLU A 559 9.06 -25.61 11.09
N GLU A 560 8.11 -24.75 11.43
CA GLU A 560 7.98 -24.21 12.77
C GLU A 560 6.85 -24.85 13.58
N PHE A 561 5.95 -25.62 12.96
CA PHE A 561 4.73 -26.08 13.62
C PHE A 561 4.98 -26.88 14.91
N GLU A 562 5.78 -27.95 14.84
CA GLU A 562 6.04 -28.81 16.01
C GLU A 562 6.76 -28.05 17.14
N GLU A 563 7.77 -27.25 16.78
CA GLU A 563 8.52 -26.42 17.74
C GLU A 563 7.58 -25.42 18.43
N LEU A 564 6.78 -24.69 17.64
CA LEU A 564 5.85 -23.68 18.12
C LEU A 564 4.76 -24.29 19.02
N MET A 565 4.24 -25.46 18.66
CA MET A 565 3.22 -26.15 19.44
C MET A 565 3.75 -26.69 20.78
N GLY A 566 5.05 -27.04 20.84
CA GLY A 566 5.75 -27.44 22.07
C GLY A 566 6.11 -26.29 23.02
N GLN A 567 6.06 -25.04 22.56
CA GLN A 567 6.40 -23.89 23.40
C GLN A 567 5.40 -23.68 24.54
N SER A 568 5.91 -23.51 25.76
CA SER A 568 5.09 -23.29 26.97
C SER A 568 4.29 -21.98 26.92
N TRP A 569 4.81 -20.95 26.25
CA TRP A 569 4.20 -19.63 26.16
C TRP A 569 3.05 -19.55 25.14
N VAL A 570 2.87 -20.57 24.29
CA VAL A 570 1.74 -20.64 23.36
C VAL A 570 0.51 -21.13 24.13
N LYS A 571 -0.39 -20.19 24.46
CA LYS A 571 -1.60 -20.47 25.23
C LYS A 571 -2.52 -21.48 24.50
N PHE A 572 -3.32 -22.22 25.28
CA PHE A 572 -4.24 -23.25 24.77
C PHE A 572 -5.12 -22.78 23.60
N GLY A 573 -5.76 -21.60 23.71
CA GLY A 573 -6.58 -21.06 22.63
C GLY A 573 -5.78 -20.73 21.35
N THR A 574 -4.53 -20.29 21.48
CA THR A 574 -3.65 -20.06 20.33
C THR A 574 -3.22 -21.38 19.69
N ARG A 575 -2.94 -22.41 20.50
CA ARG A 575 -2.64 -23.77 20.02
C ARG A 575 -3.78 -24.34 19.18
N LEU A 576 -5.01 -24.24 19.66
CA LEU A 576 -6.19 -24.71 18.92
C LEU A 576 -6.34 -23.98 17.58
N LYS A 577 -6.11 -22.67 17.57
CA LYS A 577 -6.16 -21.86 16.35
C LYS A 577 -5.11 -22.26 15.32
N ILE A 578 -3.85 -22.42 15.74
CA ILE A 578 -2.75 -22.78 14.85
C ILE A 578 -2.96 -24.20 14.28
N ARG A 579 -3.42 -25.16 15.09
CA ARG A 579 -3.78 -26.51 14.61
C ARG A 579 -4.88 -26.48 13.56
N ALA A 580 -5.98 -25.77 13.83
CA ALA A 580 -7.08 -25.67 12.87
C ALA A 580 -6.64 -25.01 11.55
N VAL A 581 -5.73 -24.04 11.62
CA VAL A 581 -5.14 -23.39 10.44
C VAL A 581 -4.19 -24.33 9.69
N GLU A 582 -3.37 -25.11 10.38
CA GLU A 582 -2.50 -26.12 9.76
C GLU A 582 -3.31 -27.17 9.01
N GLU A 583 -4.33 -27.74 9.66
CA GLU A 583 -5.24 -28.70 9.04
C GLU A 583 -5.92 -28.10 7.79
N LEU A 584 -6.43 -26.87 7.91
CA LEU A 584 -7.08 -26.17 6.81
C LEU A 584 -6.13 -25.94 5.63
N LEU A 585 -4.92 -25.43 5.89
CA LEU A 585 -3.91 -25.18 4.88
C LEU A 585 -3.41 -26.48 4.25
N ARG A 586 -3.37 -27.60 4.97
CA ARG A 586 -3.03 -28.91 4.42
C ARG A 586 -4.13 -29.43 3.48
N GLU A 587 -5.39 -29.28 3.86
CA GLU A 587 -6.56 -29.73 3.08
C GLU A 587 -6.83 -28.89 1.82
N LEU A 588 -6.42 -27.61 1.82
CA LEU A 588 -6.71 -26.67 0.73
C LEU A 588 -5.43 -26.16 0.04
N PRO A 589 -4.91 -26.85 -0.99
CA PRO A 589 -3.77 -26.38 -1.79
C PRO A 589 -3.95 -25.01 -2.44
N GLY A 590 -5.19 -24.59 -2.72
CA GLY A 590 -5.49 -23.27 -3.29
C GLY A 590 -5.59 -22.14 -2.26
N LEU A 591 -5.53 -22.44 -0.96
CA LEU A 591 -5.52 -21.43 0.10
C LEU A 591 -4.07 -20.95 0.28
N GLU A 592 -3.81 -19.69 -0.05
CA GLU A 592 -2.45 -19.13 -0.04
C GLU A 592 -1.96 -18.90 1.39
N SER A 593 -2.81 -18.34 2.26
CA SER A 593 -2.45 -18.07 3.65
C SER A 593 -3.67 -17.85 4.55
N VAL A 594 -3.43 -17.92 5.86
CA VAL A 594 -4.35 -17.44 6.90
C VAL A 594 -3.68 -16.32 7.67
N ALA A 595 -4.33 -15.16 7.78
CA ALA A 595 -3.74 -13.99 8.41
C ALA A 595 -4.51 -13.56 9.66
N ILE A 596 -3.78 -13.06 10.66
CA ILE A 596 -4.35 -12.45 11.88
C ILE A 596 -3.91 -10.99 11.91
N VAL A 597 -4.85 -10.07 11.71
CA VAL A 597 -4.54 -8.65 11.46
C VAL A 597 -5.48 -7.70 12.19
N HIS A 598 -5.03 -6.45 12.31
CA HIS A 598 -5.86 -5.37 12.83
C HIS A 598 -6.76 -4.84 11.71
N PRO A 599 -7.98 -4.31 11.99
CA PRO A 599 -8.85 -3.76 10.94
C PRO A 599 -8.20 -2.68 10.06
N VAL A 600 -7.31 -1.85 10.63
CA VAL A 600 -6.53 -0.83 9.90
C VAL A 600 -5.60 -1.48 8.86
N ASP A 601 -5.11 -2.68 9.16
CA ASP A 601 -4.14 -3.41 8.35
C ASP A 601 -4.79 -4.40 7.36
N LEU A 602 -6.12 -4.54 7.40
CA LEU A 602 -6.86 -5.50 6.57
C LEU A 602 -6.60 -5.30 5.06
N GLN A 603 -6.55 -4.05 4.61
CA GLN A 603 -6.26 -3.76 3.20
C GLN A 603 -4.85 -4.23 2.82
N ARG A 604 -3.85 -3.88 3.62
CA ARG A 604 -2.45 -4.27 3.36
C ARG A 604 -2.31 -5.78 3.32
N GLU A 605 -2.95 -6.51 4.23
CA GLU A 605 -2.90 -7.98 4.24
C GLU A 605 -3.46 -8.63 2.97
N ILE A 606 -4.54 -8.06 2.42
CA ILE A 606 -5.15 -8.60 1.22
C ILE A 606 -4.22 -8.45 0.00
N PHE A 607 -3.49 -7.34 -0.11
CA PHE A 607 -2.80 -6.96 -1.34
C PHE A 607 -1.27 -6.89 -1.27
N VAL A 608 -0.67 -6.92 -0.08
CA VAL A 608 0.78 -6.81 0.12
C VAL A 608 1.35 -8.19 0.45
N ALA A 609 2.40 -8.60 -0.27
CA ALA A 609 3.04 -9.90 -0.06
C ALA A 609 3.70 -10.06 1.33
N SER A 610 4.26 -8.97 1.89
CA SER A 610 4.89 -8.98 3.23
C SER A 610 3.89 -9.15 4.38
N GLY A 611 2.58 -8.93 4.13
CA GLY A 611 1.54 -8.98 5.15
C GLY A 611 1.62 -7.83 6.16
N ALA A 612 0.58 -7.68 6.98
CA ALA A 612 0.50 -6.57 7.94
C ALA A 612 0.24 -6.98 9.40
N GLY A 613 0.00 -8.28 9.63
CA GLY A 613 -0.07 -8.88 10.96
C GLY A 613 0.72 -10.18 11.02
N THR A 614 0.13 -11.23 11.60
CA THR A 614 0.72 -12.57 11.59
C THR A 614 0.14 -13.37 10.44
N ARG A 615 0.97 -13.66 9.45
CA ARG A 615 0.63 -14.53 8.32
C ARG A 615 1.05 -15.96 8.64
N ILE A 616 0.12 -16.89 8.51
CA ILE A 616 0.36 -18.32 8.68
C ILE A 616 0.21 -18.96 7.31
N GLU A 617 1.24 -19.68 6.88
CA GLU A 617 1.25 -20.35 5.59
C GLU A 617 1.86 -21.72 5.70
N ARG A 618 1.56 -22.57 4.72
CA ARG A 618 2.13 -23.92 4.67
C ARG A 618 3.66 -23.85 4.67
N GLY A 619 4.19 -22.93 3.87
CA GLY A 619 5.63 -22.75 3.66
C GLY A 619 6.29 -24.00 3.08
N THR A 620 7.61 -23.93 2.96
CA THR A 620 8.44 -25.05 2.55
C THR A 620 9.42 -25.37 3.66
N ARG A 621 9.63 -26.66 3.92
CA ARG A 621 10.68 -27.11 4.84
C ARG A 621 12.03 -27.02 4.14
N ILE A 622 12.94 -26.20 4.66
CA ILE A 622 14.30 -26.09 4.16
C ILE A 622 15.21 -26.91 5.07
N LEU A 623 15.89 -27.86 4.46
CA LEU A 623 16.90 -28.69 5.09
C LEU A 623 18.27 -28.07 4.87
N SER A 624 19.21 -28.33 5.79
CA SER A 624 20.57 -27.83 5.69
C SER A 624 21.58 -28.88 6.12
N THR A 625 22.72 -28.95 5.45
CA THR A 625 23.86 -29.80 5.80
C THR A 625 25.16 -29.01 5.61
N THR A 626 26.27 -29.57 6.07
CA THR A 626 27.60 -28.97 5.90
C THR A 626 28.42 -29.74 4.88
N SER A 627 29.43 -29.10 4.30
CA SER A 627 30.40 -29.77 3.42
C SER A 627 31.08 -30.97 4.11
N ALA A 628 31.13 -31.03 5.44
CA ALA A 628 31.68 -32.18 6.16
C ALA A 628 30.85 -33.46 5.97
N GLU A 629 29.53 -33.32 5.91
CA GLU A 629 28.54 -34.40 5.81
C GLU A 629 28.12 -34.67 4.36
N PHE A 630 28.24 -33.68 3.48
CA PHE A 630 27.87 -33.77 2.06
C PHE A 630 29.11 -33.70 1.16
N ARG A 631 29.44 -34.82 0.50
CA ARG A 631 30.67 -34.98 -0.32
C ARG A 631 30.42 -35.34 -1.79
N ASP A 632 29.16 -35.35 -2.24
CA ASP A 632 28.80 -35.72 -3.61
C ASP A 632 28.98 -34.54 -4.58
N GLU A 633 30.18 -34.44 -5.19
CA GLU A 633 30.50 -33.41 -6.20
C GLU A 633 29.56 -33.44 -7.42
N GLY A 634 29.19 -34.64 -7.89
CA GLY A 634 28.34 -34.76 -9.08
C GLY A 634 26.95 -34.17 -8.84
N ARG A 635 26.39 -34.46 -7.67
CA ARG A 635 25.10 -33.91 -7.23
C ARG A 635 25.17 -32.42 -6.91
N LEU A 636 26.26 -31.94 -6.30
CA LEU A 636 26.51 -30.51 -6.09
C LEU A 636 26.46 -29.75 -7.42
N VAL A 637 27.25 -30.20 -8.40
CA VAL A 637 27.32 -29.55 -9.72
C VAL A 637 25.96 -29.59 -10.39
N LYS A 638 25.30 -30.77 -10.42
CA LYS A 638 23.99 -30.91 -11.04
C LYS A 638 22.96 -29.94 -10.42
N GLY A 639 22.85 -29.91 -9.09
CA GLY A 639 21.89 -29.05 -8.42
C GLY A 639 22.15 -27.56 -8.63
N LEU A 640 23.41 -27.14 -8.53
CA LEU A 640 23.80 -25.75 -8.83
C LEU A 640 23.44 -25.34 -10.26
N ARG A 641 23.62 -26.23 -11.24
CA ARG A 641 23.24 -25.95 -12.64
C ARG A 641 21.73 -25.85 -12.83
N GLU A 642 20.97 -26.75 -12.22
CA GLU A 642 19.51 -26.78 -12.32
C GLU A 642 18.85 -25.50 -11.77
N GLN A 643 19.45 -24.87 -10.76
CA GLN A 643 18.96 -23.60 -10.20
C GLN A 643 19.48 -22.33 -10.91
N GLY A 644 20.30 -22.49 -11.95
CA GLY A 644 20.83 -21.36 -12.74
C GLY A 644 22.14 -20.76 -12.24
N ALA A 645 22.94 -21.47 -11.42
CA ALA A 645 24.23 -20.96 -10.99
C ALA A 645 25.23 -20.86 -12.17
N GLY A 646 26.02 -19.78 -12.17
CA GLY A 646 27.05 -19.50 -13.16
C GLY A 646 28.25 -20.46 -13.06
N ASP A 647 29.06 -20.51 -14.12
CA ASP A 647 30.26 -21.36 -14.17
C ASP A 647 31.23 -21.07 -13.02
N ASP A 648 31.41 -19.80 -12.66
CA ASP A 648 32.33 -19.37 -11.60
C ASP A 648 31.86 -19.81 -10.22
N GLU A 649 30.56 -19.67 -9.94
CA GLU A 649 29.94 -20.10 -8.69
C GLU A 649 30.09 -21.62 -8.49
N VAL A 650 29.83 -22.39 -9.54
CA VAL A 650 29.98 -23.85 -9.53
C VAL A 650 31.44 -24.24 -9.27
N ARG A 651 32.39 -23.61 -9.98
CA ARG A 651 33.83 -23.86 -9.78
C ARG A 651 34.26 -23.56 -8.36
N PHE A 652 33.86 -22.41 -7.82
CA PHE A 652 34.16 -22.01 -6.45
C PHE A 652 33.66 -23.03 -5.43
N CYS A 653 32.37 -23.42 -5.49
CA CYS A 653 31.80 -24.37 -4.54
C CYS A 653 32.48 -25.75 -4.58
N VAL A 654 32.81 -26.25 -5.78
CA VAL A 654 33.53 -27.51 -5.93
C VAL A 654 34.94 -27.43 -5.35
N GLN A 655 35.65 -26.33 -5.60
CA GLN A 655 37.01 -26.13 -5.09
C GLN A 655 37.04 -26.01 -3.57
N GLU A 656 36.13 -25.24 -2.97
CA GLU A 656 36.01 -25.11 -1.52
C GLU A 656 35.66 -26.46 -0.86
N MET A 657 34.77 -27.23 -1.48
CA MET A 657 34.44 -28.57 -0.98
C MET A 657 35.65 -29.52 -1.01
N ARG A 658 36.43 -29.51 -2.10
CA ARG A 658 37.70 -30.28 -2.21
C ARG A 658 38.75 -29.86 -1.19
N ASN A 659 38.81 -28.56 -0.91
CA ASN A 659 39.73 -27.98 0.06
C ASN A 659 39.28 -28.16 1.52
N ASN A 660 38.19 -28.90 1.77
CA ASN A 660 37.58 -29.07 3.09
C ASN A 660 37.25 -27.74 3.79
N ARG A 661 36.93 -26.71 3.01
CA ARG A 661 36.46 -25.43 3.56
C ARG A 661 35.00 -25.56 4.00
N PRO A 662 34.59 -24.82 5.06
CA PRO A 662 33.25 -24.95 5.60
C PRO A 662 32.22 -24.32 4.64
N LEU A 663 31.34 -25.14 4.09
CA LEU A 663 30.18 -24.70 3.33
C LEU A 663 28.93 -25.18 4.05
N LYS A 664 27.89 -24.34 4.09
CA LYS A 664 26.55 -24.74 4.51
C LYS A 664 25.64 -24.72 3.30
N MET A 665 25.03 -25.87 3.03
CA MET A 665 24.22 -26.10 1.84
C MET A 665 22.77 -26.31 2.26
N TYR A 666 21.85 -25.72 1.50
CA TYR A 666 20.42 -25.73 1.77
C TYR A 666 19.68 -26.44 0.65
N PHE A 667 18.71 -27.30 0.99
CA PHE A 667 17.97 -28.12 0.03
C PHE A 667 16.50 -28.24 0.45
N GLN A 668 15.62 -28.43 -0.53
CA GLN A 668 14.17 -28.60 -0.30
C GLN A 668 13.80 -30.07 -0.12
N ASP A 669 14.39 -30.95 -0.93
CA ASP A 669 14.03 -32.37 -0.97
C ASP A 669 15.14 -33.24 -0.35
N PRO A 670 14.84 -34.00 0.72
CA PRO A 670 15.80 -34.89 1.37
C PRO A 670 16.25 -36.05 0.49
N GLU A 671 15.47 -36.49 -0.50
CA GLU A 671 15.83 -37.63 -1.34
C GLU A 671 16.84 -37.22 -2.42
N THR A 672 16.55 -36.12 -3.13
CA THR A 672 17.46 -35.60 -4.15
C THR A 672 18.67 -34.91 -3.55
N MET A 673 18.55 -34.26 -2.39
CA MET A 673 19.61 -33.44 -1.78
C MET A 673 20.28 -32.47 -2.78
N SER A 674 19.48 -31.87 -3.65
CA SER A 674 19.93 -30.89 -4.64
C SER A 674 20.07 -29.51 -3.97
N PRO A 675 21.27 -28.90 -3.90
CA PRO A 675 21.47 -27.64 -3.18
C PRO A 675 20.86 -26.44 -3.92
N LEU A 676 20.02 -25.69 -3.20
CA LEU A 676 19.37 -24.44 -3.62
C LEU A 676 20.11 -23.18 -3.17
N ALA A 677 20.88 -23.25 -2.09
CA ALA A 677 21.72 -22.13 -1.70
C ALA A 677 22.94 -22.64 -0.97
N ILE A 678 24.04 -21.91 -1.11
CA ILE A 678 25.30 -22.23 -0.46
C ILE A 678 25.85 -20.98 0.21
N VAL A 679 26.12 -21.10 1.50
CA VAL A 679 26.83 -20.10 2.28
C VAL A 679 28.22 -20.64 2.58
N SER A 680 29.25 -19.91 2.15
CA SER A 680 30.62 -20.15 2.60
C SER A 680 30.87 -19.38 3.89
N PHE A 681 31.58 -20.00 4.83
CA PHE A 681 31.92 -19.36 6.09
C PHE A 681 33.30 -19.81 6.57
N GLU A 682 34.04 -18.87 7.15
CA GLU A 682 35.30 -19.17 7.84
C GLU A 682 35.12 -18.90 9.33
N TYR A 683 35.83 -19.67 10.17
CA TYR A 683 35.81 -19.45 11.61
C TYR A 683 36.41 -18.06 11.94
N GLY A 684 35.56 -17.14 12.39
CA GLY A 684 35.94 -15.75 12.68
C GLY A 684 35.80 -14.78 11.49
N GLY A 685 35.44 -15.27 10.30
CA GLY A 685 35.13 -14.46 9.12
C GLY A 685 33.64 -14.12 9.01
N THR A 686 33.30 -13.22 8.09
CA THR A 686 31.89 -12.90 7.79
C THR A 686 31.33 -13.91 6.79
N PRO A 687 30.21 -14.61 7.09
CA PRO A 687 29.60 -15.56 6.17
C PRO A 687 29.19 -14.91 4.85
N ARG A 688 29.40 -15.60 3.74
CA ARG A 688 29.11 -15.13 2.39
C ARG A 688 28.13 -16.05 1.68
N LEU A 689 27.02 -15.50 1.21
CA LEU A 689 26.12 -16.22 0.32
C LEU A 689 26.79 -16.28 -1.07
N VAL A 690 27.09 -17.51 -1.49
CA VAL A 690 27.79 -17.77 -2.75
C VAL A 690 26.78 -18.02 -3.86
N THR A 691 25.78 -18.85 -3.59
CA THR A 691 24.76 -19.20 -4.57
C THR A 691 23.37 -19.05 -3.98
N PHE A 692 22.44 -18.61 -4.82
CA PHE A 692 21.03 -18.51 -4.51
C PHE A 692 20.24 -18.72 -5.82
N PRO A 693 19.04 -19.30 -5.78
CA PRO A 693 18.33 -19.65 -7.01
C PRO A 693 18.00 -18.42 -7.85
N ASP A 694 18.00 -18.57 -9.16
CA ASP A 694 17.42 -17.55 -10.05
C ASP A 694 15.87 -17.57 -9.96
N ARG A 695 15.20 -16.69 -10.71
CA ARG A 695 13.72 -16.56 -10.77
C ARG A 695 12.97 -17.83 -11.23
N SER A 696 13.64 -18.95 -11.47
CA SER A 696 13.05 -20.26 -11.78
C SER A 696 12.39 -20.92 -10.56
N VAL A 697 12.77 -20.52 -9.34
CA VAL A 697 12.17 -20.99 -8.09
C VAL A 697 11.06 -20.04 -7.64
N ASP A 698 9.96 -20.61 -7.12
CA ASP A 698 8.83 -19.86 -6.56
C ASP A 698 9.32 -18.86 -5.50
N ASP A 699 8.91 -17.58 -5.63
CA ASP A 699 9.23 -16.49 -4.71
C ASP A 699 8.96 -16.87 -3.24
N ALA A 700 7.95 -17.71 -2.98
CA ALA A 700 7.64 -18.20 -1.64
C ALA A 700 8.75 -19.11 -1.08
N VAL A 701 9.31 -20.00 -1.92
CA VAL A 701 10.40 -20.91 -1.56
C VAL A 701 11.71 -20.14 -1.38
N ALA A 702 11.99 -19.18 -2.26
CA ALA A 702 13.14 -18.28 -2.10
C ALA A 702 13.06 -17.49 -0.79
N GLY A 703 11.85 -17.02 -0.41
CA GLY A 703 11.60 -16.36 0.86
C GLY A 703 11.87 -17.26 2.08
N ASP A 704 11.39 -18.51 2.06
CA ASP A 704 11.65 -19.49 3.12
C ASP A 704 13.14 -19.84 3.23
N LEU A 705 13.80 -20.07 2.10
CA LEU A 705 15.23 -20.35 2.01
C LEU A 705 16.06 -19.24 2.64
N PHE A 706 15.79 -17.99 2.29
CA PHE A 706 16.53 -16.86 2.85
C PHE A 706 16.23 -16.65 4.34
N THR A 707 14.99 -16.85 4.77
CA THR A 707 14.63 -16.80 6.20
C THR A 707 15.40 -17.84 7.01
N ARG A 708 15.52 -19.07 6.48
CA ARG A 708 16.32 -20.13 7.09
C ARG A 708 17.79 -19.75 7.18
N ILE A 709 18.36 -19.20 6.11
CA ILE A 709 19.74 -18.70 6.07
C ILE A 709 19.95 -17.62 7.14
N THR A 710 19.02 -16.67 7.31
CA THR A 710 19.12 -15.62 8.32
C THR A 710 19.06 -16.15 9.76
N LYS A 711 18.31 -17.23 10.01
CA LYS A 711 18.29 -17.90 11.32
C LYS A 711 19.63 -18.56 11.63
N ASP A 712 20.27 -19.16 10.63
CA ASP A 712 21.58 -19.81 10.76
C ASP A 712 22.74 -18.80 10.84
N PHE A 713 22.64 -17.68 10.12
CA PHE A 713 23.67 -16.67 9.98
C PHE A 713 23.10 -15.27 10.28
N PRO A 714 23.22 -14.78 11.54
CA PRO A 714 22.78 -13.43 11.93
C PRO A 714 23.55 -12.30 11.24
N LYS A 715 24.71 -12.61 10.64
CA LYS A 715 25.51 -11.74 9.80
C LYS A 715 25.75 -12.42 8.46
N LEU A 716 25.52 -11.71 7.36
CA LEU A 716 25.70 -12.26 6.01
C LEU A 716 26.06 -11.16 5.02
N VAL A 717 26.93 -11.49 4.07
CA VAL A 717 27.31 -10.65 2.93
C VAL A 717 27.03 -11.40 1.63
N TRP A 718 26.62 -10.70 0.59
CA TRP A 718 26.43 -11.27 -0.74
C TRP A 718 26.63 -10.23 -1.83
N ASN A 719 26.98 -10.69 -3.02
CA ASN A 719 27.32 -9.85 -4.16
C ASN A 719 26.47 -10.24 -5.36
N LEU A 720 25.97 -9.26 -6.11
CA LEU A 720 25.13 -9.44 -7.29
C LEU A 720 25.56 -8.46 -8.38
N PRO A 721 25.47 -8.82 -9.67
CA PRO A 721 25.60 -7.85 -10.76
C PRO A 721 24.56 -6.73 -10.63
N GLU A 722 24.91 -5.48 -10.98
CA GLU A 722 23.95 -4.36 -10.90
C GLU A 722 22.73 -4.50 -11.83
N ASN A 723 22.85 -5.33 -12.87
CA ASN A 723 21.78 -5.65 -13.80
C ASN A 723 21.03 -6.95 -13.43
N ASP A 724 21.32 -7.57 -12.29
CA ASP A 724 20.63 -8.78 -11.83
C ASP A 724 19.17 -8.44 -11.47
N GLY A 725 18.23 -9.19 -12.05
CA GLY A 725 16.80 -9.00 -11.81
C GLY A 725 16.35 -9.24 -10.36
N ARG A 726 17.20 -9.81 -9.51
CA ARG A 726 16.93 -10.06 -8.08
C ARG A 726 17.44 -8.95 -7.17
N LEU A 727 18.13 -7.94 -7.71
CA LEU A 727 18.75 -6.87 -6.90
C LEU A 727 17.73 -6.16 -6.00
N ASP A 728 16.53 -5.87 -6.49
CA ASP A 728 15.45 -5.26 -5.70
C ASP A 728 15.00 -6.16 -4.55
N TRP A 729 14.86 -7.47 -4.82
CA TRP A 729 14.41 -8.46 -3.85
C TRP A 729 15.40 -8.60 -2.69
N PHE A 730 16.70 -8.62 -3.00
CA PHE A 730 17.77 -8.66 -2.01
C PHE A 730 17.96 -7.32 -1.29
N SER A 731 17.84 -6.21 -2.02
CA SER A 731 17.97 -4.86 -1.44
C SER A 731 16.93 -4.60 -0.35
N ALA A 732 15.70 -5.10 -0.54
CA ALA A 732 14.64 -5.01 0.46
C ALA A 732 14.95 -5.79 1.76
N ARG A 733 15.93 -6.70 1.73
CA ARG A 733 16.33 -7.58 2.85
C ARG A 733 17.71 -7.27 3.42
N ALA A 734 18.42 -6.28 2.85
CA ALA A 734 19.72 -5.84 3.32
C ALA A 734 19.60 -4.66 4.29
N THR A 735 20.52 -4.56 5.26
CA THR A 735 20.65 -3.36 6.10
C THR A 735 21.65 -2.36 5.51
N GLY A 736 22.51 -2.80 4.58
CA GLY A 736 23.45 -1.94 3.89
C GLY A 736 23.80 -2.46 2.50
N ARG A 737 24.23 -1.53 1.64
CA ARG A 737 24.64 -1.80 0.26
C ARG A 737 25.79 -0.89 -0.17
N PHE A 738 26.60 -1.38 -1.08
CA PHE A 738 27.70 -0.64 -1.70
C PHE A 738 27.84 -1.05 -3.16
N HIS A 739 28.04 -0.07 -4.04
CA HIS A 739 28.12 -0.26 -5.49
C HIS A 739 29.53 0.07 -5.98
N HIS A 740 30.15 -0.86 -6.72
CA HIS A 740 31.45 -0.63 -7.34
C HIS A 740 31.67 -1.60 -8.52
N GLY A 741 32.23 -1.09 -9.63
CA GLY A 741 32.65 -1.93 -10.75
C GLY A 741 31.54 -2.72 -11.46
N GLY A 742 30.28 -2.27 -11.43
CA GLY A 742 29.15 -2.98 -12.02
C GLY A 742 28.55 -4.08 -11.13
N TRP A 743 28.97 -4.12 -9.85
CA TRP A 743 28.48 -5.04 -8.84
C TRP A 743 27.92 -4.30 -7.63
N ALA A 744 26.88 -4.89 -7.04
CA ALA A 744 26.31 -4.47 -5.77
C ALA A 744 26.69 -5.48 -4.69
N MET A 745 27.40 -5.01 -3.66
CA MET A 745 27.62 -5.73 -2.41
C MET A 745 26.53 -5.34 -1.42
N LEU A 746 25.87 -6.34 -0.83
CA LEU A 746 24.79 -6.18 0.14
C LEU A 746 25.11 -6.97 1.41
N TRP A 747 24.60 -6.50 2.55
CA TRP A 747 24.80 -7.18 3.82
C TRP A 747 23.68 -6.92 4.83
N TYR A 748 23.60 -7.79 5.83
CA TYR A 748 22.87 -7.51 7.07
C TYR A 748 23.66 -7.91 8.32
N GLY A 749 23.31 -7.31 9.47
CA GLY A 749 23.83 -7.68 10.78
C GLY A 749 25.26 -7.20 11.08
N LEU A 750 25.89 -6.46 10.18
CA LEU A 750 27.25 -5.95 10.35
C LEU A 750 27.28 -4.61 11.10
N SER A 751 28.29 -4.44 11.94
CA SER A 751 28.62 -3.12 12.51
C SER A 751 29.20 -2.18 11.44
N GLN A 752 29.19 -0.86 11.71
CA GLN A 752 29.78 0.12 10.80
C GLN A 752 31.28 -0.14 10.53
N HIS A 753 32.01 -0.65 11.52
CA HIS A 753 33.43 -0.99 11.37
C HIS A 753 33.62 -2.20 10.44
N GLU A 754 32.87 -3.28 10.65
CA GLU A 754 32.92 -4.48 9.79
C GLU A 754 32.52 -4.14 8.34
N ALA A 755 31.44 -3.38 8.15
CA ALA A 755 31.02 -2.93 6.83
C ALA A 755 32.09 -2.08 6.13
N ARG A 756 32.76 -1.17 6.87
CA ARG A 756 33.84 -0.35 6.31
C ARG A 756 35.03 -1.19 5.84
N GLN A 757 35.44 -2.20 6.63
CA GLN A 757 36.54 -3.09 6.24
C GLN A 757 36.20 -3.90 4.99
N LEU A 758 34.97 -4.40 4.89
CA LEU A 758 34.51 -5.10 3.69
C LEU A 758 34.45 -4.20 2.46
N ILE A 759 33.99 -2.95 2.60
CA ILE A 759 33.95 -1.98 1.49
C ILE A 759 35.35 -1.67 0.97
N LEU A 760 36.32 -1.48 1.87
CA LEU A 760 37.71 -1.23 1.48
C LEU A 760 38.30 -2.46 0.74
N GLY A 761 38.10 -3.66 1.28
CA GLY A 761 38.55 -4.89 0.61
C GLY A 761 37.86 -5.16 -0.74
N PHE A 762 36.62 -4.70 -0.92
CA PHE A 762 35.86 -4.84 -2.17
C PHE A 762 36.40 -3.96 -3.30
N GLN A 763 37.02 -2.81 -2.95
CA GLN A 763 37.63 -1.91 -3.92
C GLN A 763 38.96 -2.46 -4.48
N ASP A 764 39.66 -3.30 -3.71
CA ASP A 764 41.02 -3.73 -4.05
C ASP A 764 41.10 -5.06 -4.84
N ASN A 765 40.11 -5.97 -4.76
CA ASN A 765 40.28 -7.39 -5.16
C ASN A 765 39.23 -8.01 -6.10
N TYR A 766 38.31 -7.26 -6.71
CA TYR A 766 37.16 -7.93 -7.35
C TYR A 766 37.47 -8.70 -8.66
N GLN A 767 38.53 -8.36 -9.41
CA GLN A 767 38.86 -9.14 -10.62
C GLN A 767 39.48 -10.51 -10.34
N ASP A 768 40.07 -10.74 -9.15
CA ASP A 768 40.84 -11.95 -8.85
C ASP A 768 40.04 -13.02 -8.08
N ASP A 769 39.02 -12.63 -7.31
CA ASP A 769 38.27 -13.53 -6.41
C ASP A 769 37.36 -14.56 -7.13
N LEU A 770 36.93 -14.29 -8.37
CA LEU A 770 36.10 -15.22 -9.16
C LEU A 770 36.90 -15.97 -10.24
N GLN A 771 38.07 -15.48 -10.64
CA GLN A 771 38.86 -16.06 -11.74
C GLN A 771 39.84 -17.16 -11.30
N GLY A 772 40.04 -17.37 -9.99
CA GLY A 772 40.89 -18.47 -9.50
C GLY A 772 42.35 -18.34 -9.94
N THR A 773 42.81 -17.13 -10.25
CA THR A 773 44.16 -16.85 -10.75
C THR A 773 45.01 -16.17 -9.69
N SER A 774 45.15 -16.75 -8.51
CA SER A 774 46.43 -16.63 -7.80
C SER A 774 46.72 -17.89 -6.99
N SER A 775 47.77 -18.58 -7.43
CA SER A 775 48.51 -19.53 -6.65
C SER A 775 49.26 -18.78 -5.56
N ALA A 776 48.98 -19.13 -4.31
CA ALA A 776 49.72 -18.76 -3.10
C ALA A 776 49.61 -17.30 -2.62
N SER A 777 49.06 -17.19 -1.40
CA SER A 777 49.04 -16.03 -0.47
C SER A 777 47.91 -15.01 -0.62
N ALA A 778 46.82 -15.24 0.11
CA ALA A 778 45.93 -14.27 0.75
C ALA A 778 44.87 -15.12 1.48
N TYR A 779 44.74 -15.23 2.79
CA TYR A 779 44.85 -14.24 3.85
C TYR A 779 45.49 -14.91 5.07
N GLY A 780 46.80 -14.69 5.26
CA GLY A 780 47.48 -14.98 6.51
C GLY A 780 47.44 -13.74 7.39
N TYR A 781 46.81 -13.83 8.56
CA TYR A 781 47.14 -12.95 9.68
C TYR A 781 48.65 -13.03 9.92
N THR A 782 49.41 -12.03 9.49
CA THR A 782 50.74 -11.77 10.02
C THR A 782 50.72 -10.45 10.76
N SER A 783 50.52 -10.54 12.06
CA SER A 783 51.06 -9.57 13.01
C SER A 783 52.56 -9.45 12.78
N ARG A 784 53.07 -8.25 12.47
CA ARG A 784 54.45 -7.84 12.77
C ARG A 784 54.62 -6.33 12.56
N GLY A 785 55.04 -5.65 13.63
CA GLY A 785 55.63 -4.31 13.63
C GLY A 785 54.71 -3.25 14.18
#